data_AF-A0A9P8LJG6-F1
#
_entry.id   AF-A0A9P8LJG6-F1
#
_cell.length_a   1.000
_cell.length_b   1.000
_cell.length_c   1.000
_cell.angle_alpha   90.00
_cell.angle_beta   90.00
_cell.angle_gamma   90.00
#
_symmetry.space_group_name_H-M   'P 1'
#
loop_
_entity.id
_entity.type
_entity.pdbx_description
1 polymer ?
#
loop_
_entity_poly.entity_id
_entity_poly.type
_entity_poly.pdbx_seq_one_letter_code
_entity_poly.pdbx_strand_id
1 'polypeptide(L)'
;MGPSKDFISKSERTYQCRSLISWGDLVKLNFNPKLEQLAIDYVCKQAKMFNGLRIDNAHNTNQEVLQKILKEAKKVNTNLLVMLEIFSGDENHDGYLTQVANGDITLKEMVHYDSCDKLAGLVLNSSFRQGINLLNQYKQPISYNIHAPKFLFDITHDNIPFGNHSSHHNLSNFLSYAFIGAFAQGTAYASTYGSDQGITDHIEVICKNNYAPQIPQNMIAAKKFLLKQREVMANYEEIYADNHGDFLTIERSSYNDKTQFFLLAIPDFKDKQFDQKVKLTIPGIFTKTLFFAGKKQSQQSTINGFNLNDFVELKNGSQVNIKQNQFDFEIQFDANSGDVLVLEKKSDDLDAVMSEIKAKIAVFKREFAELGVAQTKYFLALSELEEIELTGMKLFDFQGLRPTMCGFDGLKDCIITQNVDSVVANCLRSGNWFYDYILQRNSIHKFNLTAFDELVIFVRDKISSYSKPKCTFELFQALDKAIDEEICKMLKISYDKLAPQLYRAGLLLISFRPQWSNVDVNKWLTEDFKKTISNQDDSVSSVSEPESTNSRKHRQSKIMWKHVKPANPLVNISLCAGFPHFFDGMFRSWGRDIALGLTGMVPDQISRRVMIVSTASLLRHGLLPNLQDSGRIPRYNCRDSVWFWLCNVVEYIEEFGNEILNDTVKRIFLRDDQEAYYFDEVHLQYLYKQEVLAQINQKSREMTISDVILEILTKHWQGIDFMEWKCHDDNMRPEGKHVTAYTDQKTGLVYGGNEYNCHTWMDKMGGSQLCGNRGIPASARCGAAIEINLCARKVLLVLKKQYNHDFIQTWQTLIEKNIFTYKAEKNGFKYAKDVISYRTATNNSQDFLLRPNLLIGLSFQEPSFIKLFEDEILTCYAHLQDRFSIGMKTLAPFETRYTPWYNNDDMTSFETGNGFSYHNGPEWVHCNGRGLICLKKINKMDVYERVLVNIRRHMDLHCNVNVDYRSLPELTQANADICINSCLSQSWALGSVLQAMTIK
;
A
#
# COMPACT_ATOMS: atom_id res chain seq x y z
N MET A 1 0.46 31.40 -25.48
CA MET A 1 1.75 32.14 -25.46
C MET A 1 2.79 31.19 -24.87
N GLY A 2 4.07 31.28 -25.26
CA GLY A 2 5.13 30.36 -24.79
C GLY A 2 5.78 30.78 -23.46
N PRO A 3 6.73 29.98 -22.91
CA PRO A 3 7.38 30.27 -21.63
C PRO A 3 8.10 31.62 -21.63
N SER A 4 8.15 32.26 -20.46
CA SER A 4 8.70 33.60 -20.29
C SER A 4 10.20 33.63 -20.57
N LYS A 5 10.57 34.33 -21.64
CA LYS A 5 11.95 34.68 -21.94
C LYS A 5 12.14 36.15 -21.66
N ASP A 6 13.20 36.48 -20.93
CA ASP A 6 13.60 37.87 -20.77
C ASP A 6 14.14 38.41 -22.10
N PHE A 7 13.26 39.00 -22.91
CA PHE A 7 13.55 39.42 -24.27
C PHE A 7 14.52 40.62 -24.36
N ILE A 8 14.88 41.23 -23.22
CA ILE A 8 15.93 42.24 -23.14
C ILE A 8 17.31 41.64 -22.80
N SER A 9 17.38 40.33 -22.50
CA SER A 9 18.63 39.62 -22.26
C SER A 9 19.54 39.67 -23.49
N LYS A 10 20.85 39.79 -23.26
CA LYS A 10 21.86 39.75 -24.35
C LYS A 10 21.88 38.43 -25.13
N SER A 11 21.38 37.34 -24.53
CA SER A 11 21.26 36.04 -25.20
C SER A 11 20.13 36.00 -26.23
N GLU A 12 19.14 36.88 -26.10
CA GLU A 12 17.96 36.95 -26.96
C GLU A 12 18.18 38.05 -28.02
N ARG A 13 17.94 37.74 -29.30
CA ARG A 13 18.10 38.70 -30.41
C ARG A 13 16.79 39.42 -30.78
N THR A 14 15.84 39.51 -29.85
CA THR A 14 14.44 39.88 -30.11
C THR A 14 14.30 41.25 -30.81
N TYR A 15 15.01 42.28 -30.34
CA TYR A 15 14.99 43.59 -30.98
C TYR A 15 15.64 43.60 -32.36
N GLN A 16 16.77 42.90 -32.52
CA GLN A 16 17.49 42.83 -33.79
C GLN A 16 16.67 42.09 -34.86
N CYS A 17 15.99 41.02 -34.44
CA CYS A 17 15.11 40.23 -35.29
C CYS A 17 13.73 40.87 -35.52
N ARG A 18 13.44 42.03 -34.90
CA ARG A 18 12.12 42.69 -34.92
C ARG A 18 10.97 41.75 -34.54
N SER A 19 11.22 40.84 -33.59
CA SER A 19 10.25 39.84 -33.15
C SER A 19 9.45 40.28 -31.92
N LEU A 20 9.50 41.56 -31.54
CA LEU A 20 8.75 42.15 -30.44
C LEU A 20 7.57 42.98 -30.98
N ILE A 21 6.38 42.75 -30.46
CA ILE A 21 5.25 43.67 -30.60
C ILE A 21 5.42 44.76 -29.53
N SER A 22 5.76 45.99 -29.94
CA SER A 22 6.13 47.04 -28.99
C SER A 22 4.94 47.86 -28.50
N TRP A 23 4.83 48.04 -27.19
CA TRP A 23 3.97 49.03 -26.55
C TRP A 23 4.75 50.34 -26.37
N GLY A 24 4.55 51.31 -27.27
CA GLY A 24 5.33 52.55 -27.33
C GLY A 24 5.01 53.57 -26.22
N ASP A 25 3.95 53.33 -25.47
CA ASP A 25 3.52 54.08 -24.29
C ASP A 25 4.24 53.65 -22.99
N LEU A 26 4.94 52.50 -23.01
CA LEU A 26 5.60 51.91 -21.84
C LEU A 26 7.11 51.73 -22.04
N VAL A 27 7.86 51.74 -20.92
CA VAL A 27 9.30 51.42 -20.89
C VAL A 27 9.53 50.16 -20.06
N LYS A 28 10.12 49.12 -20.66
CA LYS A 28 10.45 47.87 -19.97
C LYS A 28 11.55 48.10 -18.93
N LEU A 29 11.27 47.80 -17.66
CA LEU A 29 12.22 47.95 -16.57
C LEU A 29 13.24 46.79 -16.56
N ASN A 30 14.53 47.14 -16.55
CA ASN A 30 15.63 46.22 -16.27
C ASN A 30 16.01 46.35 -14.79
N PHE A 31 15.54 45.42 -13.95
CA PHE A 31 15.63 45.53 -12.50
C PHE A 31 17.09 45.56 -12.02
N ASN A 32 17.36 46.51 -11.12
CA ASN A 32 18.58 46.61 -10.32
C ASN A 32 18.16 46.96 -8.88
N PRO A 33 19.06 46.92 -7.88
CA PRO A 33 18.67 47.14 -6.48
C PRO A 33 17.88 48.43 -6.21
N LYS A 34 18.12 49.50 -6.97
CA LYS A 34 17.38 50.77 -6.83
C LYS A 34 15.95 50.67 -7.38
N LEU A 35 15.78 50.09 -8.57
CA LEU A 35 14.47 49.90 -9.18
C LEU A 35 13.63 48.87 -8.41
N GLU A 36 14.27 47.84 -7.87
CA GLU A 36 13.63 46.89 -6.96
C GLU A 36 13.08 47.59 -5.71
N GLN A 37 13.88 48.44 -5.06
CA GLN A 37 13.42 49.17 -3.87
C GLN A 37 12.25 50.10 -4.19
N LEU A 38 12.29 50.81 -5.33
CA LEU A 38 11.18 51.65 -5.77
C LEU A 38 9.90 50.83 -6.00
N ALA A 39 10.02 49.64 -6.59
CA ALA A 39 8.90 48.74 -6.78
C ALA A 39 8.34 48.22 -5.45
N ILE A 40 9.22 47.86 -4.50
CA ILE A 40 8.82 47.47 -3.14
C ILE A 40 8.04 48.60 -2.47
N ASP A 41 8.56 49.83 -2.48
CA ASP A 41 7.92 50.97 -1.83
C ASP A 41 6.54 51.27 -2.45
N TYR A 42 6.45 51.20 -3.77
CA TYR A 42 5.20 51.36 -4.51
C TYR A 42 4.17 50.30 -4.12
N VAL A 43 4.53 49.01 -4.19
CA VAL A 43 3.61 47.91 -3.90
C VAL A 43 3.22 47.89 -2.42
N CYS A 44 4.15 48.18 -1.50
CA CYS A 44 3.84 48.35 -0.08
C CYS A 44 2.84 49.50 0.16
N LYS A 45 2.92 50.60 -0.61
CA LYS A 45 1.91 51.67 -0.55
C LYS A 45 0.54 51.18 -1.04
N GLN A 46 0.48 50.42 -2.14
CA GLN A 46 -0.76 49.82 -2.63
C GLN A 46 -1.36 48.84 -1.61
N ALA A 47 -0.54 48.00 -1.00
CA ALA A 47 -0.96 47.01 0.00
C ALA A 47 -1.59 47.63 1.26
N LYS A 48 -1.25 48.89 1.60
CA LYS A 48 -1.90 49.66 2.69
C LYS A 48 -3.30 50.14 2.31
N MET A 49 -3.54 50.37 1.02
CA MET A 49 -4.76 51.00 0.52
C MET A 49 -5.80 49.97 0.07
N PHE A 50 -5.35 48.81 -0.43
CA PHE A 50 -6.20 47.82 -1.07
C PHE A 50 -6.16 46.47 -0.34
N ASN A 51 -7.28 45.75 -0.39
CA ASN A 51 -7.39 44.39 0.15
C ASN A 51 -6.68 43.34 -0.73
N GLY A 52 -6.42 43.67 -1.99
CA GLY A 52 -5.72 42.79 -2.90
C GLY A 52 -5.13 43.51 -4.10
N LEU A 53 -4.27 42.81 -4.84
CA LEU A 53 -3.57 43.30 -6.02
C LEU A 53 -3.80 42.34 -7.19
N ARG A 54 -4.08 42.88 -8.38
CA ARG A 54 -3.98 42.16 -9.65
C ARG A 54 -2.63 42.49 -10.27
N ILE A 55 -1.83 41.47 -10.56
CA ILE A 55 -0.54 41.61 -11.21
C ILE A 55 -0.70 41.23 -12.68
N ASP A 56 -0.76 42.26 -13.52
CA ASP A 56 -0.79 42.12 -14.97
C ASP A 56 0.48 41.43 -15.50
N ASN A 57 0.32 40.59 -16.52
CA ASN A 57 1.40 39.90 -17.21
C ASN A 57 2.46 39.27 -16.26
N ALA A 58 2.01 38.68 -15.15
CA ALA A 58 2.89 38.22 -14.06
C ALA A 58 3.94 37.20 -14.52
N HIS A 59 3.58 36.37 -15.50
CA HIS A 59 4.48 35.38 -16.10
C HIS A 59 5.72 35.99 -16.77
N ASN A 60 5.67 37.25 -17.23
CA ASN A 60 6.79 37.99 -17.84
C ASN A 60 7.57 38.86 -16.84
N THR A 61 7.29 38.74 -15.55
CA THR A 61 8.01 39.41 -14.48
C THR A 61 9.10 38.48 -13.93
N ASN A 62 10.28 39.01 -13.63
CA ASN A 62 11.33 38.23 -12.98
C ASN A 62 10.81 37.69 -11.63
N GLN A 63 10.86 36.36 -11.48
CA GLN A 63 10.22 35.66 -10.38
C GLN A 63 10.82 35.98 -9.01
N GLU A 64 12.15 36.10 -8.92
CA GLU A 64 12.84 36.47 -7.67
C GLU A 64 12.46 37.88 -7.23
N VAL A 65 12.39 38.82 -8.19
CA VAL A 65 11.97 40.21 -7.93
C VAL A 65 10.52 40.25 -7.48
N LEU A 66 9.62 39.55 -8.17
CA LEU A 66 8.20 39.50 -7.82
C LEU A 66 7.99 38.91 -6.42
N GLN A 67 8.66 37.79 -6.11
CA GLN A 67 8.59 37.14 -4.80
C GLN A 67 9.07 38.09 -3.68
N LYS A 68 10.17 38.81 -3.89
CA LYS A 68 10.70 39.78 -2.94
C LYS A 68 9.72 40.94 -2.69
N ILE A 69 9.15 41.50 -3.76
CA ILE A 69 8.17 42.59 -3.68
C ILE A 69 6.93 42.15 -2.90
N LEU A 70 6.35 41.00 -3.24
CA LEU A 70 5.14 40.49 -2.59
C LEU A 70 5.38 40.09 -1.13
N LYS A 71 6.57 39.59 -0.80
CA LYS A 71 6.97 39.31 0.58
C LYS A 71 6.98 40.58 1.43
N GLU A 72 7.55 41.68 0.94
CA GLU A 72 7.54 42.96 1.67
C GLU A 72 6.12 43.54 1.77
N ALA A 73 5.33 43.45 0.70
CA ALA A 73 3.93 43.88 0.71
C ALA A 73 3.09 43.16 1.77
N LYS A 74 3.26 41.84 1.92
CA LYS A 74 2.54 41.04 2.92
C LYS A 74 3.00 41.31 4.37
N LYS A 75 4.19 41.89 4.58
CA LYS A 75 4.55 42.41 5.93
C LYS A 75 3.72 43.63 6.33
N VAL A 76 3.27 44.40 5.33
CA VAL A 76 2.46 45.61 5.54
C VAL A 76 0.98 45.25 5.65
N ASN A 77 0.51 44.28 4.88
CA ASN A 77 -0.84 43.74 4.94
C ASN A 77 -0.80 42.21 4.88
N THR A 78 -0.92 41.56 6.04
CA THR A 78 -0.84 40.10 6.16
C THR A 78 -1.98 39.36 5.45
N ASN A 79 -3.10 40.04 5.20
CA ASN A 79 -4.28 39.48 4.54
C ASN A 79 -4.38 39.91 3.06
N LEU A 80 -3.29 40.41 2.47
CA LEU A 80 -3.28 40.87 1.09
C LEU A 80 -3.53 39.71 0.12
N LEU A 81 -4.63 39.79 -0.63
CA LEU A 81 -4.97 38.86 -1.71
C LEU A 81 -4.21 39.22 -2.99
N VAL A 82 -3.43 38.30 -3.55
CA VAL A 82 -2.63 38.53 -4.76
C VAL A 82 -3.13 37.66 -5.89
N MET A 83 -3.70 38.30 -6.91
CA MET A 83 -4.13 37.67 -8.16
C MET A 83 -3.06 37.84 -9.24
N LEU A 84 -2.65 36.74 -9.86
CA LEU A 84 -1.66 36.74 -10.94
C LEU A 84 -2.31 36.42 -12.28
N GLU A 85 -1.96 37.21 -13.28
CA GLU A 85 -2.35 37.00 -14.67
C GLU A 85 -1.27 36.21 -15.41
N ILE A 86 -1.53 34.91 -15.57
CA ILE A 86 -0.58 33.93 -16.08
C ILE A 86 -1.23 33.11 -17.19
N PHE A 87 -0.59 33.10 -18.36
CA PHE A 87 -1.05 32.40 -19.57
C PHE A 87 0.08 31.59 -20.21
N SER A 88 0.71 30.69 -19.43
CA SER A 88 1.85 29.90 -19.94
C SER A 88 1.45 28.83 -20.95
N GLY A 89 0.15 28.51 -21.03
CA GLY A 89 -0.40 27.42 -21.84
C GLY A 89 -0.39 26.05 -21.14
N ASP A 90 0.16 25.96 -19.93
CA ASP A 90 0.15 24.78 -19.06
C ASP A 90 -0.38 25.14 -17.67
N GLU A 91 -1.49 24.52 -17.26
CA GLU A 91 -2.13 24.81 -15.96
C GLU A 91 -1.25 24.42 -14.76
N ASN A 92 -0.44 23.35 -14.88
CA ASN A 92 0.45 22.94 -13.79
C ASN A 92 1.58 23.96 -13.61
N HIS A 93 2.09 24.46 -14.73
CA HIS A 93 3.10 25.51 -14.72
C HIS A 93 2.55 26.83 -14.19
N ASP A 94 1.31 27.20 -14.56
CA ASP A 94 0.63 28.39 -14.02
C ASP A 94 0.49 28.31 -12.47
N GLY A 95 0.10 27.13 -11.96
CA GLY A 95 -0.01 26.87 -10.53
C GLY A 95 1.34 26.96 -9.81
N TYR A 96 2.39 26.37 -10.39
CA TYR A 96 3.76 26.46 -9.87
C TYR A 96 4.27 27.90 -9.80
N LEU A 97 4.09 28.67 -10.88
CA LEU A 97 4.49 30.08 -10.91
C LEU A 97 3.77 30.89 -9.84
N THR A 98 2.48 30.63 -9.64
CA THR A 98 1.69 31.29 -8.59
C THR A 98 2.22 30.98 -7.19
N GLN A 99 2.51 29.72 -6.90
CA GLN A 99 3.02 29.30 -5.60
C GLN A 99 4.40 29.93 -5.32
N VAL A 100 5.33 29.86 -6.27
CA VAL A 100 6.70 30.37 -6.07
C VAL A 100 6.72 31.89 -5.95
N ALA A 101 5.87 32.59 -6.71
CA ALA A 101 5.73 34.05 -6.61
C ALA A 101 5.07 34.50 -5.29
N ASN A 102 4.57 33.58 -4.45
CA ASN A 102 3.79 33.88 -3.24
C ASN A 102 2.45 34.59 -3.58
N GLY A 103 1.84 34.20 -4.70
CA GLY A 103 0.49 34.59 -5.11
C GLY A 103 -0.58 33.68 -4.52
N ASP A 104 -1.82 34.17 -4.48
CA ASP A 104 -2.95 33.46 -3.86
C ASP A 104 -3.91 32.86 -4.89
N ILE A 105 -4.06 33.48 -6.07
CA ILE A 105 -5.06 33.08 -7.08
C ILE A 105 -4.59 33.36 -8.51
N THR A 106 -4.92 32.50 -9.47
CA THR A 106 -4.62 32.67 -10.90
C THR A 106 -5.87 33.13 -11.67
N LEU A 107 -5.74 34.13 -12.53
CA LEU A 107 -6.85 34.60 -13.38
C LEU A 107 -7.09 33.66 -14.58
N LYS A 108 -8.35 33.40 -14.92
CA LYS A 108 -8.76 32.71 -16.16
C LYS A 108 -9.92 33.44 -16.84
N GLU A 109 -9.88 33.49 -18.17
CA GLU A 109 -10.89 34.16 -18.99
C GLU A 109 -11.79 33.12 -19.67
N MET A 110 -13.07 33.12 -19.33
CA MET A 110 -14.03 32.12 -19.84
C MET A 110 -14.39 32.34 -21.30
N VAL A 111 -14.33 33.57 -21.80
CA VAL A 111 -14.64 33.92 -23.21
C VAL A 111 -13.79 33.17 -24.24
N HIS A 112 -12.66 32.56 -23.88
CA HIS A 112 -11.89 31.71 -24.81
C HIS A 112 -12.43 30.29 -24.97
N TYR A 113 -13.44 29.92 -24.18
CA TYR A 113 -14.04 28.59 -24.17
C TYR A 113 -15.32 28.63 -25.01
N ASP A 114 -15.23 28.21 -26.26
CA ASP A 114 -16.25 28.33 -27.32
C ASP A 114 -17.09 27.05 -27.55
N SER A 115 -17.05 26.10 -26.61
CA SER A 115 -17.85 24.88 -26.65
C SER A 115 -18.26 24.40 -25.26
N CYS A 116 -19.34 23.65 -25.18
CA CYS A 116 -19.80 23.04 -23.93
C CYS A 116 -18.76 22.08 -23.32
N ASP A 117 -18.04 21.31 -24.13
CA ASP A 117 -16.92 20.46 -23.68
C ASP A 117 -15.84 21.27 -22.97
N LYS A 118 -15.39 22.36 -23.60
CA LYS A 118 -14.35 23.23 -23.07
C LYS A 118 -14.81 23.88 -21.76
N LEU A 119 -16.05 24.35 -21.69
CA LEU A 119 -16.63 24.96 -20.49
C LEU A 119 -16.80 23.96 -19.34
N ALA A 120 -17.30 22.75 -19.60
CA ALA A 120 -17.40 21.70 -18.58
C ALA A 120 -16.01 21.32 -18.04
N GLY A 121 -15.03 21.17 -18.95
CA GLY A 121 -13.63 20.94 -18.59
C GLY A 121 -13.03 22.06 -17.75
N LEU A 122 -13.29 23.33 -18.08
CA LEU A 122 -12.85 24.48 -17.28
C LEU A 122 -13.39 24.40 -15.85
N VAL A 123 -14.68 24.18 -15.69
CA VAL A 123 -15.34 24.13 -14.37
C VAL A 123 -14.73 23.01 -13.53
N LEU A 124 -14.60 21.80 -14.09
CA LEU A 124 -14.02 20.66 -13.40
C LEU A 124 -12.55 20.91 -13.05
N ASN A 125 -11.72 21.33 -14.00
CA ASN A 125 -10.29 21.57 -13.79
C ASN A 125 -10.00 22.75 -12.86
N SER A 126 -10.94 23.68 -12.70
CA SER A 126 -10.80 24.82 -11.78
C SER A 126 -11.16 24.48 -10.33
N SER A 127 -11.78 23.32 -10.12
CA SER A 127 -12.34 22.94 -8.83
C SER A 127 -11.38 22.08 -8.01
N PHE A 128 -11.46 22.23 -6.68
CA PHE A 128 -10.66 21.46 -5.72
C PHE A 128 -11.19 20.06 -5.50
N ARG A 129 -12.51 19.88 -5.59
CA ARG A 129 -13.17 18.59 -5.31
C ARG A 129 -14.29 18.36 -6.32
N GLN A 130 -13.98 17.53 -7.32
CA GLN A 130 -14.95 17.08 -8.30
C GLN A 130 -15.88 16.03 -7.66
N GLY A 131 -17.19 16.06 -7.98
CA GLY A 131 -18.23 15.15 -7.54
C GLY A 131 -18.60 14.12 -8.62
N ILE A 132 -19.65 13.32 -8.41
CA ILE A 132 -20.00 12.16 -9.25
C ILE A 132 -20.94 12.55 -10.40
N ASN A 133 -20.71 12.00 -11.60
CA ASN A 133 -21.68 12.05 -12.71
C ASN A 133 -22.94 11.23 -12.40
N LEU A 134 -24.07 11.91 -12.24
CA LEU A 134 -25.36 11.26 -12.05
C LEU A 134 -26.13 11.07 -13.39
N LEU A 135 -25.80 11.79 -14.47
CA LEU A 135 -26.63 11.83 -15.68
C LEU A 135 -26.21 10.90 -16.81
N ASN A 136 -24.93 10.56 -16.90
CA ASN A 136 -24.41 9.68 -17.95
C ASN A 136 -23.51 8.58 -17.37
N GLN A 137 -23.53 7.41 -18.01
CA GLN A 137 -22.52 6.39 -17.80
C GLN A 137 -21.17 6.93 -18.33
N TYR A 138 -20.24 7.24 -17.40
CA TYR A 138 -18.81 7.61 -17.57
C TYR A 138 -18.41 9.11 -17.68
N LYS A 139 -17.32 9.44 -16.93
CA LYS A 139 -16.30 10.52 -17.00
C LYS A 139 -16.54 11.81 -16.15
N GLN A 140 -16.24 11.83 -14.85
CA GLN A 140 -14.94 12.26 -14.26
C GLN A 140 -14.80 11.93 -12.73
N PRO A 141 -13.59 11.59 -12.23
CA PRO A 141 -13.31 11.23 -10.81
C PRO A 141 -13.75 12.24 -9.75
N ILE A 142 -13.90 11.79 -8.49
CA ILE A 142 -13.56 12.65 -7.34
C ILE A 142 -12.03 12.80 -7.34
N SER A 143 -11.53 13.87 -7.93
CA SER A 143 -10.13 14.26 -7.88
C SER A 143 -9.95 15.41 -6.89
N TYR A 144 -8.89 15.32 -6.07
CA TYR A 144 -8.39 16.47 -5.33
C TYR A 144 -7.31 17.13 -6.18
N ASN A 145 -7.65 18.25 -6.81
CA ASN A 145 -6.65 19.04 -7.53
C ASN A 145 -5.96 19.96 -6.53
N ILE A 146 -4.67 19.69 -6.24
CA ILE A 146 -3.83 20.60 -5.47
C ILE A 146 -3.19 21.57 -6.47
N HIS A 147 -3.93 22.60 -6.85
CA HIS A 147 -3.46 23.72 -7.67
C HIS A 147 -3.79 25.06 -7.00
N ALA A 148 -3.22 26.14 -7.52
CA ALA A 148 -3.58 27.47 -7.05
C ALA A 148 -5.07 27.75 -7.36
N PRO A 149 -5.83 28.35 -6.42
CA PRO A 149 -7.20 28.79 -6.68
C PRO A 149 -7.31 29.59 -7.98
N LYS A 150 -8.47 29.55 -8.65
CA LYS A 150 -8.70 30.27 -9.91
C LYS A 150 -9.73 31.39 -9.75
N PHE A 151 -9.50 32.53 -10.40
CA PHE A 151 -10.46 33.63 -10.52
C PHE A 151 -11.02 33.62 -11.95
N LEU A 152 -12.26 33.19 -12.10
CA LEU A 152 -12.94 33.11 -13.38
C LEU A 152 -13.60 34.45 -13.73
N PHE A 153 -13.18 35.03 -14.84
CA PHE A 153 -13.87 36.16 -15.46
C PHE A 153 -14.74 35.62 -16.60
N ASP A 154 -16.02 35.99 -16.64
CA ASP A 154 -16.82 35.72 -17.85
C ASP A 154 -16.16 36.36 -19.08
N ILE A 155 -15.77 37.63 -18.92
CA ILE A 155 -14.98 38.41 -19.86
C ILE A 155 -14.12 39.43 -19.11
N THR A 156 -12.86 39.58 -19.52
CA THR A 156 -11.99 40.65 -18.98
C THR A 156 -12.09 41.91 -19.82
N HIS A 157 -11.53 43.00 -19.31
CA HIS A 157 -11.45 44.29 -20.00
C HIS A 157 -10.61 44.29 -21.30
N ASP A 158 -9.83 43.24 -21.59
CA ASP A 158 -9.00 43.14 -22.80
C ASP A 158 -9.67 42.31 -23.90
N ASN A 159 -10.81 41.69 -23.59
CA ASN A 159 -11.47 40.76 -24.50
C ASN A 159 -12.59 41.43 -25.30
N ILE A 160 -12.85 40.91 -26.50
CA ILE A 160 -13.93 41.35 -27.37
C ILE A 160 -15.30 41.00 -26.72
N PRO A 161 -16.20 41.98 -26.50
CA PRO A 161 -17.49 41.74 -25.86
C PRO A 161 -18.37 40.72 -26.57
N PHE A 162 -19.24 40.03 -25.80
CA PHE A 162 -20.25 39.15 -26.38
C PHE A 162 -21.19 39.94 -27.30
N GLY A 163 -21.61 39.32 -28.40
CA GLY A 163 -22.46 39.98 -29.41
C GLY A 163 -21.72 40.91 -30.36
N ASN A 164 -20.44 41.24 -30.13
CA ASN A 164 -19.61 41.93 -31.11
C ASN A 164 -19.46 41.07 -32.38
N HIS A 165 -19.41 41.68 -33.57
CA HIS A 165 -19.22 40.96 -34.84
C HIS A 165 -17.97 40.05 -34.86
N SER A 166 -16.88 40.44 -34.18
CA SER A 166 -15.62 39.69 -34.09
C SER A 166 -15.57 38.68 -32.92
N SER A 167 -16.59 38.63 -32.06
CA SER A 167 -16.69 37.62 -30.99
C SER A 167 -17.20 36.29 -31.52
N HIS A 168 -16.78 35.16 -30.94
CA HIS A 168 -17.38 33.83 -31.20
C HIS A 168 -18.73 33.62 -30.48
N HIS A 169 -19.10 34.56 -29.61
CA HIS A 169 -20.24 34.45 -28.70
C HIS A 169 -21.33 35.44 -29.07
N ASN A 170 -22.57 34.99 -29.05
CA ASN A 170 -23.73 35.87 -29.10
C ASN A 170 -23.97 36.53 -27.73
N LEU A 171 -24.76 37.61 -27.74
CA LEU A 171 -25.02 38.43 -26.56
C LEU A 171 -25.60 37.65 -25.37
N SER A 172 -26.45 36.65 -25.60
CA SER A 172 -27.16 35.97 -24.51
C SER A 172 -26.22 35.13 -23.61
N ASN A 173 -24.97 34.89 -24.04
CA ASN A 173 -23.96 34.22 -23.23
C ASN A 173 -23.61 34.95 -21.93
N PHE A 174 -23.88 36.26 -21.79
CA PHE A 174 -23.71 36.96 -20.52
C PHE A 174 -24.39 36.22 -19.36
N LEU A 175 -25.57 35.65 -19.60
CA LEU A 175 -26.33 34.93 -18.59
C LEU A 175 -25.73 33.53 -18.35
N SER A 176 -25.55 32.73 -19.40
CA SER A 176 -25.02 31.36 -19.29
C SER A 176 -23.62 31.34 -18.67
N TYR A 177 -22.72 32.23 -19.07
CA TYR A 177 -21.34 32.28 -18.55
C TYR A 177 -21.30 32.75 -17.10
N ALA A 178 -22.14 33.72 -16.74
CA ALA A 178 -22.26 34.15 -15.36
C ALA A 178 -22.68 32.98 -14.46
N PHE A 179 -23.70 32.21 -14.85
CA PHE A 179 -24.15 31.06 -14.09
C PHE A 179 -23.11 29.94 -14.02
N ILE A 180 -22.44 29.64 -15.14
CA ILE A 180 -21.35 28.63 -15.18
C ILE A 180 -20.20 29.00 -14.24
N GLY A 181 -19.68 30.23 -14.34
CA GLY A 181 -18.58 30.70 -13.48
C GLY A 181 -18.98 30.80 -12.01
N ALA A 182 -20.22 31.20 -11.74
CA ALA A 182 -20.74 31.28 -10.39
C ALA A 182 -21.02 29.91 -9.74
N PHE A 183 -21.33 28.89 -10.53
CA PHE A 183 -21.47 27.52 -10.05
C PHE A 183 -20.12 26.81 -9.85
N ALA A 184 -19.04 27.26 -10.47
CA ALA A 184 -17.71 26.66 -10.30
C ALA A 184 -17.24 26.63 -8.82
N GLN A 185 -16.76 25.49 -8.35
CA GLN A 185 -16.34 25.26 -6.97
C GLN A 185 -14.91 25.73 -6.75
N GLY A 186 -14.60 26.27 -5.56
CA GLY A 186 -13.23 26.63 -5.21
C GLY A 186 -12.63 27.79 -6.02
N THR A 187 -13.46 28.49 -6.79
CA THR A 187 -13.05 29.63 -7.60
C THR A 187 -13.58 30.94 -7.03
N ALA A 188 -13.00 32.06 -7.46
CA ALA A 188 -13.67 33.36 -7.45
C ALA A 188 -14.33 33.61 -8.81
N TYR A 189 -15.39 34.42 -8.88
CA TYR A 189 -16.08 34.78 -10.13
C TYR A 189 -16.25 36.29 -10.24
N ALA A 190 -15.97 36.84 -11.41
CA ALA A 190 -16.10 38.27 -11.71
C ALA A 190 -16.64 38.51 -13.12
N SER A 191 -17.16 39.72 -13.29
CA SER A 191 -17.58 40.30 -14.57
C SER A 191 -17.02 41.70 -14.69
N THR A 192 -16.62 42.08 -15.90
CA THR A 192 -16.12 43.43 -16.18
C THR A 192 -17.28 44.41 -16.32
N TYR A 193 -17.15 45.61 -15.75
CA TYR A 193 -18.15 46.67 -15.94
C TYR A 193 -18.36 46.94 -17.44
N GLY A 194 -19.61 46.87 -17.88
CA GLY A 194 -20.03 46.96 -19.28
C GLY A 194 -20.59 45.65 -19.84
N SER A 195 -20.12 44.51 -19.33
CA SER A 195 -20.62 43.17 -19.63
C SER A 195 -22.09 43.04 -19.22
N ASP A 196 -22.38 43.29 -17.94
CA ASP A 196 -23.74 43.16 -17.38
C ASP A 196 -24.73 44.20 -17.94
N GLN A 197 -24.23 45.25 -18.59
CA GLN A 197 -25.04 46.27 -19.27
C GLN A 197 -25.34 45.93 -20.74
N GLY A 198 -24.78 44.86 -21.28
CA GLY A 198 -25.04 44.40 -22.65
C GLY A 198 -24.33 45.23 -23.71
N ILE A 199 -23.15 45.76 -23.40
CA ILE A 199 -22.29 46.45 -24.37
C ILE A 199 -21.73 45.43 -25.35
N THR A 200 -21.83 45.74 -26.63
CA THR A 200 -21.30 44.90 -27.72
C THR A 200 -20.05 45.47 -28.37
N ASP A 201 -19.71 46.75 -28.16
CA ASP A 201 -18.49 47.35 -28.71
C ASP A 201 -17.35 47.33 -27.69
N HIS A 202 -16.12 47.07 -28.16
CA HIS A 202 -14.94 46.99 -27.29
C HIS A 202 -14.61 48.36 -26.67
N ILE A 203 -14.36 48.40 -25.36
CA ILE A 203 -13.98 49.64 -24.66
C ILE A 203 -12.45 49.78 -24.72
N GLU A 204 -11.96 50.71 -25.54
CA GLU A 204 -10.52 50.99 -25.65
C GLU A 204 -9.99 51.76 -24.43
N VAL A 205 -9.01 51.18 -23.73
CA VAL A 205 -8.44 51.71 -22.48
C VAL A 205 -7.69 53.04 -22.67
N ILE A 206 -7.26 53.35 -23.90
CA ILE A 206 -6.53 54.59 -24.25
C ILE A 206 -7.46 55.78 -24.55
N CYS A 207 -8.76 55.54 -24.76
CA CYS A 207 -9.72 56.56 -25.14
C CYS A 207 -10.53 57.03 -23.92
N LYS A 208 -10.48 58.34 -23.62
CA LYS A 208 -11.29 58.94 -22.54
C LYS A 208 -12.76 59.00 -22.95
N ASN A 209 -13.54 57.97 -22.60
CA ASN A 209 -14.99 57.97 -22.75
C ASN A 209 -15.66 57.93 -21.37
N ASN A 210 -16.47 58.94 -21.04
CA ASN A 210 -17.29 58.92 -19.84
C ASN A 210 -18.56 58.10 -20.11
N TYR A 211 -18.70 57.01 -19.37
CA TYR A 211 -19.72 55.99 -19.63
C TYR A 211 -20.43 55.60 -18.32
N ALA A 212 -21.77 55.65 -18.30
CA ALA A 212 -22.58 55.35 -17.11
C ALA A 212 -23.96 54.74 -17.46
N PRO A 213 -24.02 53.62 -18.20
CA PRO A 213 -25.27 52.90 -18.48
C PRO A 213 -25.86 52.30 -17.20
N GLN A 214 -27.17 52.14 -17.19
CA GLN A 214 -27.85 51.36 -16.15
C GLN A 214 -27.89 49.88 -16.53
N ILE A 215 -27.73 49.01 -15.54
CA ILE A 215 -27.88 47.56 -15.72
C ILE A 215 -29.38 47.25 -15.91
N PRO A 216 -29.77 46.44 -16.91
CA PRO A 216 -31.16 46.03 -17.10
C PRO A 216 -31.76 45.38 -15.85
N GLN A 217 -33.03 45.69 -15.54
CA GLN A 217 -33.68 45.24 -14.30
C GLN A 217 -33.71 43.71 -14.15
N ASN A 218 -33.95 42.98 -15.26
CA ASN A 218 -33.94 41.51 -15.26
C ASN A 218 -32.53 40.95 -15.03
N MET A 219 -31.48 41.63 -15.53
CA MET A 219 -30.09 41.24 -15.28
C MET A 219 -29.69 41.50 -13.82
N ILE A 220 -30.17 42.59 -13.21
CA ILE A 220 -30.03 42.83 -11.76
C ILE A 220 -30.68 41.68 -10.97
N ALA A 221 -31.90 41.28 -11.34
CA ALA A 221 -32.59 40.18 -10.68
C ALA A 221 -31.81 38.85 -10.82
N ALA A 222 -31.31 38.54 -12.02
CA ALA A 222 -30.49 37.36 -12.27
C ALA A 222 -29.19 37.36 -11.44
N LYS A 223 -28.42 38.46 -11.43
CA LYS A 223 -27.19 38.58 -10.64
C LYS A 223 -27.45 38.52 -9.13
N LYS A 224 -28.53 39.12 -8.64
CA LYS A 224 -28.94 39.01 -7.22
C LYS A 224 -29.24 37.57 -6.82
N PHE A 225 -30.00 36.85 -7.65
CA PHE A 225 -30.25 35.42 -7.44
C PHE A 225 -28.92 34.66 -7.42
N LEU A 226 -28.07 34.90 -8.41
CA LEU A 226 -26.81 34.18 -8.59
C LEU A 226 -25.85 34.37 -7.42
N LEU A 227 -25.66 35.61 -6.95
CA LEU A 227 -24.79 35.91 -5.81
C LEU A 227 -25.31 35.26 -4.53
N LYS A 228 -26.63 35.31 -4.28
CA LYS A 228 -27.24 34.62 -3.14
C LYS A 228 -27.03 33.11 -3.21
N GLN A 229 -27.21 32.50 -4.39
CA GLN A 229 -26.94 31.07 -4.55
C GLN A 229 -25.46 30.74 -4.35
N ARG A 230 -24.55 31.58 -4.83
CA ARG A 230 -23.11 31.38 -4.63
C ARG A 230 -22.72 31.42 -3.15
N GLU A 231 -23.32 32.30 -2.35
CA GLU A 231 -23.14 32.31 -0.89
C GLU A 231 -23.62 31.01 -0.24
N VAL A 232 -24.79 30.49 -0.63
CA VAL A 232 -25.30 29.21 -0.14
C VAL A 232 -24.38 28.05 -0.55
N MET A 233 -24.00 28.02 -1.83
CA MET A 233 -23.12 27.00 -2.40
C MET A 233 -21.66 27.12 -1.95
N ALA A 234 -21.28 28.12 -1.15
CA ALA A 234 -19.94 28.21 -0.59
C ALA A 234 -19.61 27.01 0.32
N ASN A 235 -20.63 26.42 0.98
CA ASN A 235 -20.52 25.23 1.83
C ASN A 235 -20.78 23.90 1.09
N TYR A 236 -20.89 23.95 -0.23
CA TYR A 236 -21.09 22.78 -1.07
C TYR A 236 -19.74 22.46 -1.68
N GLU A 237 -19.01 21.50 -1.12
CA GLU A 237 -17.62 21.30 -1.51
C GLU A 237 -17.46 20.53 -2.82
N GLU A 238 -18.48 19.82 -3.28
CA GLU A 238 -18.41 18.98 -4.48
C GLU A 238 -19.04 19.66 -5.69
N ILE A 239 -18.47 19.40 -6.87
CA ILE A 239 -19.02 19.87 -8.14
C ILE A 239 -18.88 18.84 -9.25
N TYR A 240 -19.92 18.71 -10.04
CA TYR A 240 -19.89 17.91 -11.24
C TYR A 240 -20.33 18.75 -12.44
N ALA A 241 -19.79 18.50 -13.63
CA ALA A 241 -20.24 19.14 -14.86
C ALA A 241 -20.22 18.14 -16.02
N ASP A 242 -21.25 18.18 -16.88
CA ASP A 242 -21.38 17.28 -18.04
C ASP A 242 -21.73 18.07 -19.31
N ASN A 243 -21.28 17.55 -20.45
CA ASN A 243 -21.64 18.07 -21.76
C ASN A 243 -22.65 17.15 -22.46
N HIS A 244 -23.75 17.73 -22.94
CA HIS A 244 -24.81 17.05 -23.69
C HIS A 244 -24.83 17.47 -25.17
N GLY A 245 -23.69 17.90 -25.70
CA GLY A 245 -23.52 18.41 -27.06
C GLY A 245 -23.76 19.92 -27.12
N ASP A 246 -25.03 20.33 -27.10
CA ASP A 246 -25.45 21.72 -27.30
C ASP A 246 -25.72 22.48 -25.98
N PHE A 247 -25.80 21.76 -24.88
CA PHE A 247 -25.95 22.33 -23.54
C PHE A 247 -25.08 21.56 -22.54
N LEU A 248 -24.85 22.17 -21.38
CA LEU A 248 -24.10 21.55 -20.30
C LEU A 248 -24.85 21.63 -18.99
N THR A 249 -24.54 20.71 -18.08
CA THR A 249 -25.15 20.64 -16.75
C THR A 249 -24.07 20.75 -15.69
N ILE A 250 -24.33 21.46 -14.59
CA ILE A 250 -23.43 21.58 -13.45
C ILE A 250 -24.18 21.27 -12.17
N GLU A 251 -23.66 20.35 -11.35
CA GLU A 251 -24.23 19.98 -10.06
C GLU A 251 -23.32 20.39 -8.91
N ARG A 252 -23.90 20.87 -7.80
CA ARG A 252 -23.22 21.24 -6.57
C ARG A 252 -23.80 20.46 -5.41
N SER A 253 -22.95 19.75 -4.66
CA SER A 253 -23.34 18.93 -3.51
C SER A 253 -22.48 19.21 -2.27
N SER A 254 -23.04 18.88 -1.10
CA SER A 254 -22.36 18.93 0.20
C SER A 254 -22.47 17.57 0.88
N TYR A 255 -21.55 17.28 1.80
CA TYR A 255 -21.67 16.11 2.69
C TYR A 255 -22.63 16.35 3.85
N ASN A 256 -22.74 17.60 4.30
CA ASN A 256 -23.51 17.94 5.49
C ASN A 256 -24.96 18.34 5.15
N ASP A 257 -25.20 18.73 3.91
CA ASP A 257 -26.51 19.11 3.42
C ASP A 257 -26.99 18.09 2.38
N LYS A 258 -28.19 17.56 2.61
CA LYS A 258 -28.87 16.61 1.73
C LYS A 258 -29.34 17.26 0.43
N THR A 259 -29.39 18.59 0.41
CA THR A 259 -29.80 19.40 -0.73
C THR A 259 -28.65 19.50 -1.71
N GLN A 260 -28.96 19.52 -3.00
CA GLN A 260 -28.02 19.66 -4.11
C GLN A 260 -28.60 20.63 -5.14
N PHE A 261 -27.75 21.42 -5.76
CA PHE A 261 -28.15 22.39 -6.77
C PHE A 261 -27.72 21.92 -8.14
N PHE A 262 -28.63 21.98 -9.10
CA PHE A 262 -28.42 21.52 -10.46
C PHE A 262 -28.68 22.65 -11.44
N LEU A 263 -27.66 23.04 -12.20
CA LEU A 263 -27.72 24.01 -13.28
C LEU A 263 -27.76 23.27 -14.62
N LEU A 264 -28.66 23.68 -15.50
CA LEU A 264 -28.59 23.42 -16.93
C LEU A 264 -28.37 24.76 -17.63
N ALA A 265 -27.29 24.87 -18.38
CA ALA A 265 -26.95 26.06 -19.14
C ALA A 265 -26.84 25.73 -20.63
N ILE A 266 -27.44 26.56 -21.47
CA ILE A 266 -27.39 26.45 -22.93
C ILE A 266 -26.59 27.65 -23.45
N PRO A 267 -25.28 27.52 -23.71
CA PRO A 267 -24.51 28.60 -24.30
C PRO A 267 -25.02 28.98 -25.71
N ASP A 268 -24.82 30.24 -26.09
CA ASP A 268 -25.20 30.83 -27.38
C ASP A 268 -23.96 31.18 -28.21
N PHE A 269 -23.40 30.17 -28.87
CA PHE A 269 -22.26 30.34 -29.77
C PHE A 269 -22.74 30.80 -31.16
N LYS A 270 -21.96 31.61 -31.87
CA LYS A 270 -22.35 32.09 -33.21
C LYS A 270 -22.50 30.97 -34.23
N ASP A 271 -21.63 29.98 -34.14
CA ASP A 271 -21.57 28.88 -35.11
C ASP A 271 -22.55 27.74 -34.78
N LYS A 272 -23.24 27.81 -33.62
CA LYS A 272 -24.18 26.79 -33.14
C LYS A 272 -25.30 27.41 -32.32
N GLN A 273 -26.50 27.46 -32.89
CA GLN A 273 -27.72 27.86 -32.19
C GLN A 273 -28.58 26.64 -31.86
N PHE A 274 -29.11 26.62 -30.64
CA PHE A 274 -30.00 25.60 -30.11
C PHE A 274 -31.41 26.17 -29.96
N ASP A 275 -32.39 25.51 -30.57
CA ASP A 275 -33.81 25.80 -30.42
C ASP A 275 -34.58 24.48 -30.55
N GLN A 276 -34.59 23.72 -29.46
CA GLN A 276 -35.18 22.39 -29.40
C GLN A 276 -35.71 22.07 -28.00
N LYS A 277 -36.47 20.99 -27.92
CA LYS A 277 -36.99 20.47 -26.66
C LYS A 277 -35.91 19.71 -25.91
N VAL A 278 -35.60 20.13 -24.68
CA VAL A 278 -34.71 19.41 -23.78
C VAL A 278 -35.49 18.29 -23.08
N LYS A 279 -34.92 17.08 -23.05
CA LYS A 279 -35.40 15.96 -22.23
C LYS A 279 -34.21 15.31 -21.53
N LEU A 280 -34.24 15.25 -20.19
CA LEU A 280 -33.13 14.72 -19.38
C LEU A 280 -33.66 13.98 -18.15
N THR A 281 -33.02 12.87 -17.78
CA THR A 281 -33.29 12.11 -16.55
C THR A 281 -32.21 12.41 -15.52
N ILE A 282 -32.59 12.87 -14.34
CA ILE A 282 -31.70 13.37 -13.29
C ILE A 282 -31.85 12.53 -12.01
N PRO A 283 -30.77 11.92 -11.49
CA PRO A 283 -30.86 11.18 -10.23
C PRO A 283 -31.07 12.03 -8.99
N GLY A 284 -31.74 11.42 -8.03
CA GLY A 284 -32.17 12.02 -6.78
C GLY A 284 -33.66 12.36 -6.80
N ILE A 285 -34.07 13.12 -5.78
CA ILE A 285 -35.46 13.53 -5.59
C ILE A 285 -35.57 15.01 -5.93
N PHE A 286 -36.38 15.35 -6.92
CA PHE A 286 -36.66 16.74 -7.26
C PHE A 286 -37.36 17.42 -6.10
N THR A 287 -36.88 18.61 -5.74
CA THR A 287 -37.49 19.41 -4.68
C THR A 287 -38.15 20.66 -5.25
N LYS A 288 -37.42 21.47 -6.03
CA LYS A 288 -37.94 22.77 -6.50
C LYS A 288 -37.19 23.33 -7.72
N THR A 289 -37.89 24.07 -8.58
CA THR A 289 -37.28 24.96 -9.59
C THR A 289 -36.95 26.30 -8.95
N LEU A 290 -35.66 26.65 -8.89
CA LEU A 290 -35.18 27.85 -8.22
C LEU A 290 -35.13 29.06 -9.14
N PHE A 291 -34.73 28.87 -10.41
CA PHE A 291 -34.59 29.95 -11.38
C PHE A 291 -34.68 29.44 -12.80
N PHE A 292 -35.35 30.19 -13.67
CA PHE A 292 -35.36 29.93 -15.11
C PHE A 292 -35.34 31.28 -15.83
N ALA A 293 -34.39 31.48 -16.73
CA ALA A 293 -34.30 32.70 -17.52
C ALA A 293 -33.64 32.41 -18.87
N GLY A 294 -33.84 33.33 -19.82
CA GLY A 294 -33.40 33.16 -21.19
C GLY A 294 -33.29 34.47 -21.96
N LYS A 295 -33.12 34.34 -23.27
CA LYS A 295 -33.01 35.47 -24.19
C LYS A 295 -34.36 36.15 -24.44
N LYS A 296 -34.41 37.48 -24.31
CA LYS A 296 -35.56 38.32 -24.69
C LYS A 296 -35.51 38.70 -26.19
N GLN A 297 -36.65 38.80 -26.87
CA GLN A 297 -36.70 39.43 -28.21
C GLN A 297 -36.33 40.92 -28.10
N SER A 298 -35.29 41.34 -28.84
CA SER A 298 -34.48 42.54 -28.55
C SER A 298 -35.17 43.89 -28.84
N GLN A 299 -34.91 44.88 -27.98
CA GLN A 299 -34.85 46.30 -28.34
C GLN A 299 -33.38 46.76 -28.29
N GLN A 300 -32.88 47.25 -29.41
CA GLN A 300 -31.55 47.87 -29.51
C GLN A 300 -31.65 49.37 -29.20
N SER A 301 -30.70 49.89 -28.44
CA SER A 301 -30.52 51.33 -28.23
C SER A 301 -29.04 51.70 -28.29
N THR A 302 -28.72 52.93 -28.65
CA THR A 302 -27.32 53.42 -28.71
C THR A 302 -27.14 54.50 -27.67
N ILE A 303 -26.12 54.38 -26.81
CA ILE A 303 -25.75 55.40 -25.80
C ILE A 303 -24.26 55.72 -25.95
N ASN A 304 -23.95 57.00 -26.17
CA ASN A 304 -22.56 57.51 -26.34
C ASN A 304 -21.72 56.72 -27.38
N GLY A 305 -22.35 56.24 -28.46
CA GLY A 305 -21.69 55.50 -29.53
C GLY A 305 -21.57 53.98 -29.32
N PHE A 306 -22.07 53.45 -28.19
CA PHE A 306 -22.08 52.02 -27.88
C PHE A 306 -23.49 51.43 -28.05
N ASN A 307 -23.58 50.24 -28.64
CA ASN A 307 -24.84 49.50 -28.78
C ASN A 307 -25.19 48.72 -27.51
N LEU A 308 -26.37 49.04 -26.94
CA LEU A 308 -26.96 48.45 -25.75
C LEU A 308 -28.19 47.61 -26.09
N ASN A 309 -28.33 46.48 -25.39
CA ASN A 309 -29.42 45.54 -25.57
C ASN A 309 -30.06 45.17 -24.21
N ASP A 310 -31.38 45.08 -24.15
CA ASP A 310 -32.08 44.38 -23.06
C ASP A 310 -32.31 42.92 -23.49
N PHE A 311 -31.61 41.98 -22.84
CA PHE A 311 -31.44 40.63 -23.35
C PHE A 311 -31.91 39.50 -22.43
N VAL A 312 -32.31 39.79 -21.19
CA VAL A 312 -32.74 38.76 -20.22
C VAL A 312 -34.25 38.77 -20.03
N GLU A 313 -34.88 37.61 -20.17
CA GLU A 313 -36.27 37.34 -19.82
C GLU A 313 -36.32 36.31 -18.69
N LEU A 314 -37.04 36.62 -17.60
CA LEU A 314 -37.33 35.66 -16.54
C LEU A 314 -38.50 34.77 -16.98
N LYS A 315 -38.29 33.46 -16.99
CA LYS A 315 -39.27 32.45 -17.42
C LYS A 315 -39.97 31.83 -16.20
N ASN A 316 -41.16 31.26 -16.41
CA ASN A 316 -41.91 30.62 -15.33
C ASN A 316 -41.48 29.15 -15.15
N GLY A 317 -41.16 28.74 -13.92
CA GLY A 317 -40.76 27.36 -13.62
C GLY A 317 -41.82 26.30 -13.96
N SER A 318 -43.11 26.66 -14.07
CA SER A 318 -44.16 25.75 -14.54
C SER A 318 -44.05 25.36 -16.02
N GLN A 319 -43.17 26.01 -16.78
CA GLN A 319 -42.84 25.64 -18.16
C GLN A 319 -41.97 24.37 -18.21
N VAL A 320 -41.40 23.93 -17.08
CA VAL A 320 -40.64 22.67 -16.98
C VAL A 320 -41.56 21.56 -16.52
N ASN A 321 -41.80 20.58 -17.38
CA ASN A 321 -42.53 19.37 -17.03
C ASN A 321 -41.60 18.43 -16.26
N ILE A 322 -42.01 17.99 -15.06
CA ILE A 322 -41.20 17.18 -14.16
C ILE A 322 -41.96 15.92 -13.79
N LYS A 323 -41.34 14.75 -13.96
CA LYS A 323 -41.88 13.45 -13.58
C LYS A 323 -40.93 12.74 -12.62
N GLN A 324 -41.33 12.60 -11.36
CA GLN A 324 -40.55 11.90 -10.34
C GLN A 324 -40.71 10.37 -10.47
N ASN A 325 -39.59 9.65 -10.51
CA ASN A 325 -39.51 8.19 -10.38
C ASN A 325 -38.93 7.83 -8.99
N GLN A 326 -38.63 6.55 -8.74
CA GLN A 326 -38.19 6.08 -7.42
C GLN A 326 -36.82 6.65 -6.98
N PHE A 327 -35.85 6.74 -7.89
CA PHE A 327 -34.47 7.15 -7.59
C PHE A 327 -33.97 8.33 -8.45
N ASP A 328 -34.79 8.78 -9.40
CA ASP A 328 -34.48 9.85 -10.35
C ASP A 328 -35.78 10.59 -10.74
N PHE A 329 -35.64 11.66 -11.52
CA PHE A 329 -36.75 12.41 -12.11
C PHE A 329 -36.43 12.84 -13.53
N GLU A 330 -37.44 12.85 -14.40
CA GLU A 330 -37.32 13.35 -15.78
C GLU A 330 -37.76 14.82 -15.85
N ILE A 331 -36.99 15.63 -16.59
CA ILE A 331 -37.37 17.01 -16.94
C ILE A 331 -37.60 17.12 -18.45
N GLN A 332 -38.58 17.95 -18.84
CA GLN A 332 -38.86 18.25 -20.24
C GLN A 332 -39.38 19.68 -20.44
N PHE A 333 -38.75 20.46 -21.32
CA PHE A 333 -39.14 21.86 -21.63
C PHE A 333 -38.57 22.34 -22.98
N ASP A 334 -39.16 23.39 -23.55
CA ASP A 334 -38.65 24.05 -24.75
C ASP A 334 -37.56 25.05 -24.37
N ALA A 335 -36.39 24.96 -25.01
CA ALA A 335 -35.22 25.73 -24.62
C ALA A 335 -34.50 26.35 -25.82
N ASN A 336 -33.94 27.54 -25.60
CA ASN A 336 -33.23 28.33 -26.60
C ASN A 336 -31.78 28.56 -26.15
N SER A 337 -30.88 28.83 -27.10
CA SER A 337 -29.54 29.35 -26.81
C SER A 337 -29.59 30.59 -25.90
N GLY A 338 -28.80 30.56 -24.83
CA GLY A 338 -28.77 31.55 -23.77
C GLY A 338 -29.63 31.22 -22.55
N ASP A 339 -30.41 30.14 -22.58
CA ASP A 339 -31.24 29.73 -21.46
C ASP A 339 -30.43 29.12 -20.31
N VAL A 340 -30.85 29.43 -19.07
CA VAL A 340 -30.33 28.83 -17.83
C VAL A 340 -31.47 28.37 -16.93
N LEU A 341 -31.39 27.14 -16.45
CA LEU A 341 -32.35 26.53 -15.52
C LEU A 341 -31.61 26.05 -14.27
N VAL A 342 -32.07 26.47 -13.09
CA VAL A 342 -31.53 26.01 -11.80
C VAL A 342 -32.61 25.27 -11.02
N LEU A 343 -32.29 24.04 -10.62
CA LEU A 343 -33.13 23.13 -9.85
C LEU A 343 -32.48 22.81 -8.50
N GLU A 344 -33.31 22.47 -7.53
CA GLU A 344 -32.95 21.92 -6.23
C GLU A 344 -33.39 20.45 -6.16
N LYS A 345 -32.49 19.56 -5.73
CA LYS A 345 -32.76 18.14 -5.53
C LYS A 345 -32.15 17.63 -4.23
N LYS A 346 -32.47 16.40 -3.84
CA LYS A 346 -31.93 15.74 -2.63
C LYS A 346 -31.36 14.34 -2.89
N SER A 347 -30.40 13.95 -2.06
CA SER A 347 -29.84 12.60 -1.97
C SER A 347 -29.61 12.19 -0.51
N ASP A 348 -30.24 11.10 -0.07
CA ASP A 348 -30.14 10.57 1.31
C ASP A 348 -29.24 9.32 1.44
N ASP A 349 -28.74 8.80 0.32
CA ASP A 349 -28.08 7.48 0.27
C ASP A 349 -26.82 7.39 1.14
N LEU A 350 -25.94 8.40 1.07
CA LEU A 350 -24.67 8.39 1.79
C LEU A 350 -24.89 8.42 3.31
N ASP A 351 -25.79 9.30 3.78
CA ASP A 351 -26.14 9.39 5.19
C ASP A 351 -26.76 8.09 5.70
N ALA A 352 -27.60 7.45 4.89
CA ALA A 352 -28.20 6.17 5.22
C ALA A 352 -27.12 5.09 5.42
N VAL A 353 -26.14 5.00 4.52
CA VAL A 353 -25.02 4.06 4.63
C VAL A 353 -24.13 4.38 5.83
N MET A 354 -23.79 5.64 6.05
CA MET A 354 -22.95 6.04 7.20
C MET A 354 -23.63 5.76 8.53
N SER A 355 -24.96 5.95 8.61
CA SER A 355 -25.75 5.59 9.78
C SER A 355 -25.75 4.07 10.01
N GLU A 356 -25.90 3.29 8.94
CA GLU A 356 -25.89 1.82 9.03
C GLU A 356 -24.52 1.29 9.44
N ILE A 357 -23.44 1.82 8.86
CA ILE A 357 -22.06 1.54 9.27
C ILE A 357 -21.90 1.83 10.76
N LYS A 358 -22.30 3.01 11.22
CA LYS A 358 -22.19 3.39 12.64
C LYS A 358 -22.93 2.43 13.56
N ALA A 359 -24.09 1.92 13.14
CA ALA A 359 -24.88 0.98 13.92
C ALA A 359 -24.24 -0.42 14.01
N LYS A 360 -23.56 -0.87 12.94
CA LYS A 360 -23.06 -2.25 12.82
C LYS A 360 -21.57 -2.43 13.03
N ILE A 361 -20.76 -1.37 12.94
CA ILE A 361 -19.28 -1.48 12.97
C ILE A 361 -18.76 -2.09 14.28
N ALA A 362 -19.44 -1.85 15.40
CA ALA A 362 -19.07 -2.44 16.69
C ALA A 362 -19.35 -3.96 16.74
N VAL A 363 -20.43 -4.41 16.09
CA VAL A 363 -20.76 -5.83 15.95
C VAL A 363 -19.75 -6.50 15.03
N PHE A 364 -19.47 -5.90 13.87
CA PHE A 364 -18.45 -6.40 12.94
C PHE A 364 -17.09 -6.57 13.61
N LYS A 365 -16.64 -5.59 14.41
CA LYS A 365 -15.38 -5.69 15.16
C LYS A 365 -15.34 -6.90 16.09
N ARG A 366 -16.43 -7.16 16.83
CA ARG A 366 -16.53 -8.31 17.72
C ARG A 366 -16.50 -9.63 16.93
N GLU A 367 -17.29 -9.72 15.86
CA GLU A 367 -17.33 -10.90 14.99
C GLU A 367 -15.97 -11.20 14.34
N PHE A 368 -15.30 -10.16 13.84
CA PHE A 368 -13.96 -10.30 13.26
C PHE A 368 -12.93 -10.75 14.29
N ALA A 369 -12.99 -10.25 15.52
CA ALA A 369 -12.09 -10.64 16.61
C ALA A 369 -12.27 -12.11 17.06
N GLU A 370 -13.40 -12.74 16.72
CA GLU A 370 -13.68 -14.15 17.01
C GLU A 370 -13.17 -15.11 15.91
N LEU A 371 -12.74 -14.59 14.75
CA LEU A 371 -12.21 -15.42 13.68
C LEU A 371 -10.88 -16.06 14.07
N GLY A 372 -10.75 -17.37 13.80
CA GLY A 372 -9.45 -18.05 13.85
C GLY A 372 -8.52 -17.61 12.72
N VAL A 373 -7.27 -18.09 12.74
CA VAL A 373 -6.27 -17.68 11.73
C VAL A 373 -6.64 -18.17 10.34
N ALA A 374 -7.29 -19.34 10.22
CA ALA A 374 -7.73 -19.86 8.93
C ALA A 374 -8.87 -19.00 8.36
N GLN A 375 -9.90 -18.74 9.15
CA GLN A 375 -11.00 -17.87 8.76
C GLN A 375 -10.52 -16.44 8.43
N THR A 376 -9.58 -15.90 9.21
CA THR A 376 -8.98 -14.58 8.96
C THR A 376 -8.24 -14.56 7.62
N LYS A 377 -7.38 -15.56 7.34
CA LYS A 377 -6.73 -15.68 6.02
C LYS A 377 -7.76 -15.76 4.91
N TYR A 378 -8.77 -16.63 5.05
CA TYR A 378 -9.76 -16.83 3.99
C TYR A 378 -10.59 -15.57 3.76
N PHE A 379 -10.95 -14.84 4.81
CA PHE A 379 -11.68 -13.59 4.65
C PHE A 379 -10.81 -12.51 3.98
N LEU A 380 -9.56 -12.32 4.42
CA LEU A 380 -8.73 -11.19 4.00
C LEU A 380 -7.86 -11.46 2.76
N ALA A 381 -7.14 -12.58 2.74
CA ALA A 381 -5.92 -12.75 1.96
C ALA A 381 -5.86 -14.04 1.10
N LEU A 382 -6.99 -14.54 0.61
CA LEU A 382 -7.04 -15.80 -0.15
C LEU A 382 -6.69 -15.60 -1.63
N SER A 383 -5.65 -16.29 -2.12
CA SER A 383 -5.23 -16.25 -3.53
C SER A 383 -6.27 -16.89 -4.45
N GLU A 384 -6.26 -16.54 -5.76
CA GLU A 384 -7.21 -17.13 -6.72
C GLU A 384 -7.06 -18.66 -6.83
N LEU A 385 -5.83 -19.17 -6.80
CA LEU A 385 -5.57 -20.61 -6.84
C LEU A 385 -6.18 -21.32 -5.62
N GLU A 386 -5.99 -20.77 -4.42
CA GLU A 386 -6.58 -21.33 -3.20
C GLU A 386 -8.10 -21.21 -3.20
N GLU A 387 -8.66 -20.10 -3.71
CA GLU A 387 -10.11 -19.89 -3.81
C GLU A 387 -10.77 -20.93 -4.73
N ILE A 388 -10.19 -21.19 -5.90
CA ILE A 388 -10.70 -22.18 -6.86
C ILE A 388 -10.67 -23.58 -6.24
N GLU A 389 -9.60 -23.94 -5.55
CA GLU A 389 -9.48 -25.25 -4.88
C GLU A 389 -10.52 -25.42 -3.75
N LEU A 390 -10.79 -24.37 -2.97
CA LEU A 390 -11.67 -24.43 -1.80
C LEU A 390 -13.16 -24.28 -2.14
N THR A 391 -13.49 -23.48 -3.17
CA THR A 391 -14.87 -23.07 -3.45
C THR A 391 -15.30 -23.25 -4.91
N GLY A 392 -14.34 -23.43 -5.82
CA GLY A 392 -14.58 -23.36 -7.26
C GLY A 392 -14.81 -21.95 -7.80
N MET A 393 -14.82 -20.92 -6.93
CA MET A 393 -14.97 -19.52 -7.35
C MET A 393 -13.66 -18.99 -7.91
N LYS A 394 -13.76 -18.14 -8.93
CA LYS A 394 -12.64 -17.39 -9.49
C LYS A 394 -12.55 -16.01 -8.87
N LEU A 395 -11.44 -15.33 -9.13
CA LEU A 395 -11.28 -13.92 -8.79
C LEU A 395 -12.35 -13.07 -9.49
N PHE A 396 -12.91 -12.09 -8.78
CA PHE A 396 -13.84 -11.12 -9.38
C PHE A 396 -13.10 -10.19 -10.36
N ASP A 397 -13.67 -9.96 -11.54
CA ASP A 397 -13.08 -9.11 -12.58
C ASP A 397 -13.92 -7.85 -12.80
N PHE A 398 -13.35 -6.68 -12.50
CA PHE A 398 -13.99 -5.39 -12.75
C PHE A 398 -13.78 -4.94 -14.22
N GLN A 399 -14.12 -5.81 -15.18
CA GLN A 399 -14.01 -5.56 -16.61
C GLN A 399 -12.59 -5.21 -17.08
N GLY A 400 -11.61 -6.02 -16.69
CA GLY A 400 -10.19 -5.89 -17.06
C GLY A 400 -9.29 -5.40 -15.93
N LEU A 401 -9.86 -4.89 -14.83
CA LEU A 401 -9.13 -4.61 -13.59
C LEU A 401 -9.34 -5.77 -12.61
N ARG A 402 -8.27 -6.52 -12.34
CA ARG A 402 -8.31 -7.72 -11.50
C ARG A 402 -7.67 -7.44 -10.13
N PRO A 403 -8.35 -7.74 -9.02
CA PRO A 403 -7.77 -7.71 -7.69
C PRO A 403 -6.53 -8.62 -7.58
N THR A 404 -5.65 -8.35 -6.63
CA THR A 404 -4.47 -9.21 -6.38
C THR A 404 -4.84 -10.55 -5.75
N MET A 405 -6.02 -10.63 -5.13
CA MET A 405 -6.54 -11.80 -4.40
C MET A 405 -8.06 -11.74 -4.24
N CYS A 406 -8.71 -12.86 -3.93
CA CYS A 406 -10.16 -12.98 -3.81
C CYS A 406 -10.71 -12.44 -2.48
N GLY A 407 -9.88 -12.38 -1.44
CA GLY A 407 -10.24 -11.88 -0.13
C GLY A 407 -10.48 -10.37 -0.08
N PHE A 408 -10.97 -9.89 1.07
CA PHE A 408 -11.28 -8.48 1.31
C PHE A 408 -10.15 -7.55 0.92
N ASP A 409 -8.88 -7.90 1.17
CA ASP A 409 -7.72 -7.03 0.92
C ASP A 409 -7.54 -6.74 -0.56
N GLY A 410 -7.64 -7.78 -1.40
CA GLY A 410 -7.57 -7.62 -2.85
C GLY A 410 -8.72 -6.77 -3.38
N LEU A 411 -9.96 -7.09 -2.97
CA LEU A 411 -11.16 -6.34 -3.40
C LEU A 411 -11.09 -4.88 -2.95
N LYS A 412 -10.69 -4.65 -1.70
CA LYS A 412 -10.51 -3.34 -1.09
C LYS A 412 -9.49 -2.51 -1.84
N ASP A 413 -8.33 -3.08 -2.19
CA ASP A 413 -7.30 -2.33 -2.89
C ASP A 413 -7.78 -1.89 -4.28
N CYS A 414 -8.60 -2.69 -4.96
CA CYS A 414 -9.32 -2.25 -6.17
C CYS A 414 -10.39 -1.18 -5.91
N ILE A 415 -10.94 -1.06 -4.71
CA ILE A 415 -12.03 -0.12 -4.41
C ILE A 415 -11.47 1.22 -3.95
N ILE A 416 -10.56 1.20 -2.98
CA ILE A 416 -10.04 2.41 -2.31
C ILE A 416 -9.01 3.16 -3.16
N THR A 417 -8.28 2.46 -4.04
CA THR A 417 -7.33 3.14 -4.96
C THR A 417 -8.01 3.82 -6.13
N GLN A 418 -9.31 3.57 -6.32
CA GLN A 418 -10.04 4.03 -7.47
C GLN A 418 -10.89 5.24 -7.12
N ASN A 419 -11.26 5.97 -8.16
CA ASN A 419 -12.27 7.00 -8.09
C ASN A 419 -13.62 6.45 -8.58
N VAL A 420 -14.67 7.25 -8.38
CA VAL A 420 -16.07 6.98 -8.78
C VAL A 420 -16.29 6.82 -10.29
N ASP A 421 -15.21 6.94 -11.06
CA ASP A 421 -15.17 6.96 -12.52
C ASP A 421 -14.33 5.85 -13.13
N SER A 422 -13.69 5.08 -12.27
CA SER A 422 -12.98 3.88 -12.61
C SER A 422 -13.90 2.81 -13.20
N VAL A 423 -13.29 1.87 -13.90
CA VAL A 423 -13.94 0.61 -14.31
C VAL A 423 -14.61 -0.11 -13.13
N VAL A 424 -14.04 -0.02 -11.92
CA VAL A 424 -14.62 -0.54 -10.69
C VAL A 424 -15.94 0.15 -10.37
N ALA A 425 -15.95 1.48 -10.32
CA ALA A 425 -17.16 2.23 -10.02
C ALA A 425 -18.25 2.00 -11.07
N ASN A 426 -17.90 1.93 -12.36
CA ASN A 426 -18.86 1.62 -13.40
C ASN A 426 -19.46 0.21 -13.24
N CYS A 427 -18.64 -0.79 -12.89
CA CYS A 427 -19.12 -2.13 -12.57
C CYS A 427 -20.15 -2.10 -11.41
N LEU A 428 -19.86 -1.36 -10.34
CA LEU A 428 -20.77 -1.20 -9.19
C LEU A 428 -22.08 -0.48 -9.55
N ARG A 429 -22.06 0.47 -10.50
CA ARG A 429 -23.26 1.16 -11.00
C ARG A 429 -24.10 0.26 -11.90
N SER A 430 -23.44 -0.52 -12.77
CA SER A 430 -24.10 -1.32 -13.80
C SER A 430 -24.87 -2.52 -13.26
N GLY A 431 -24.55 -3.02 -12.06
CA GLY A 431 -25.30 -4.11 -11.46
C GLY A 431 -24.76 -4.60 -10.11
N ASN A 432 -25.39 -5.65 -9.60
CA ASN A 432 -25.15 -6.16 -8.25
C ASN A 432 -24.13 -7.30 -8.15
N TRP A 433 -23.51 -7.70 -9.28
CA TRP A 433 -22.64 -8.88 -9.36
C TRP A 433 -21.50 -8.87 -8.34
N PHE A 434 -20.93 -7.71 -8.04
CA PHE A 434 -19.88 -7.58 -7.03
C PHE A 434 -20.38 -7.91 -5.62
N TYR A 435 -21.54 -7.38 -5.24
CA TYR A 435 -22.13 -7.66 -3.93
C TYR A 435 -22.58 -9.12 -3.83
N ASP A 436 -23.15 -9.67 -4.92
CA ASP A 436 -23.56 -11.07 -4.97
C ASP A 436 -22.35 -12.01 -4.91
N TYR A 437 -21.23 -11.65 -5.53
CA TYR A 437 -19.96 -12.37 -5.42
C TYR A 437 -19.48 -12.45 -3.97
N ILE A 438 -19.47 -11.32 -3.26
CA ILE A 438 -19.06 -11.26 -1.85
C ILE A 438 -19.97 -12.15 -0.98
N LEU A 439 -21.29 -12.00 -1.13
CA LEU A 439 -22.26 -12.75 -0.32
C LEU A 439 -22.22 -14.25 -0.62
N GLN A 440 -22.06 -14.64 -1.89
CA GLN A 440 -21.89 -16.03 -2.28
C GLN A 440 -20.61 -16.63 -1.68
N ARG A 441 -19.50 -15.90 -1.78
CA ARG A 441 -18.20 -16.31 -1.23
C ARG A 441 -18.29 -16.50 0.28
N ASN A 442 -18.83 -15.52 1.00
CA ASN A 442 -19.01 -15.57 2.44
C ASN A 442 -19.91 -16.73 2.87
N SER A 443 -20.98 -17.01 2.12
CA SER A 443 -21.87 -18.15 2.37
C SER A 443 -21.18 -19.50 2.17
N ILE A 444 -20.34 -19.66 1.15
CA ILE A 444 -19.61 -20.91 0.89
C ILE A 444 -18.56 -21.15 1.98
N HIS A 445 -17.78 -20.13 2.35
CA HIS A 445 -16.82 -20.23 3.46
C HIS A 445 -17.50 -20.28 4.84
N LYS A 446 -18.77 -19.86 4.94
CA LYS A 446 -19.54 -19.77 6.19
C LYS A 446 -18.87 -18.88 7.24
N PHE A 447 -18.37 -17.71 6.83
CA PHE A 447 -17.83 -16.75 7.79
C PHE A 447 -18.92 -16.31 8.77
N ASN A 448 -18.58 -16.24 10.06
CA ASN A 448 -19.47 -15.70 11.09
C ASN A 448 -19.37 -14.16 11.14
N LEU A 449 -19.63 -13.49 10.01
CA LEU A 449 -19.50 -12.03 9.85
C LEU A 449 -20.84 -11.42 9.44
N THR A 450 -21.88 -11.60 10.27
CA THR A 450 -23.24 -11.20 9.92
C THR A 450 -23.38 -9.71 9.69
N ALA A 451 -22.68 -8.88 10.47
CA ALA A 451 -22.71 -7.43 10.31
C ALA A 451 -22.11 -6.97 8.98
N PHE A 452 -21.07 -7.67 8.48
CA PHE A 452 -20.47 -7.38 7.17
C PHE A 452 -21.46 -7.70 6.05
N ASP A 453 -22.07 -8.89 6.07
CA ASP A 453 -23.05 -9.31 5.06
C ASP A 453 -24.27 -8.38 5.03
N GLU A 454 -24.78 -7.98 6.20
CA GLU A 454 -25.90 -7.04 6.31
C GLU A 454 -25.57 -5.65 5.73
N LEU A 455 -24.35 -5.15 5.95
CA LEU A 455 -23.89 -3.88 5.35
C LEU A 455 -23.79 -3.98 3.82
N VAL A 456 -23.27 -5.10 3.31
CA VAL A 456 -23.18 -5.36 1.86
C VAL A 456 -24.58 -5.46 1.24
N ILE A 457 -25.51 -6.18 1.88
CA ILE A 457 -26.92 -6.28 1.47
C ILE A 457 -27.59 -4.90 1.47
N PHE A 458 -27.32 -4.08 2.49
CA PHE A 458 -27.87 -2.73 2.58
C PHE A 458 -27.43 -1.87 1.38
N VAL A 459 -26.13 -1.86 1.04
CA VAL A 459 -25.64 -1.15 -0.14
C VAL A 459 -26.23 -1.72 -1.44
N ARG A 460 -26.37 -3.05 -1.55
CA ARG A 460 -26.93 -3.71 -2.74
C ARG A 460 -28.39 -3.33 -2.99
N ASP A 461 -29.21 -3.33 -1.93
CA ASP A 461 -30.68 -3.31 -2.03
C ASP A 461 -31.33 -1.96 -1.70
N LYS A 462 -30.67 -1.11 -0.90
CA LYS A 462 -31.24 0.16 -0.41
C LYS A 462 -30.63 1.40 -1.05
N ILE A 463 -29.47 1.27 -1.69
CA ILE A 463 -28.75 2.41 -2.27
C ILE A 463 -28.98 2.48 -3.77
N SER A 464 -29.24 3.69 -4.27
CA SER A 464 -29.44 3.90 -5.70
C SER A 464 -28.19 3.52 -6.48
N SER A 465 -28.37 3.03 -7.72
CA SER A 465 -27.25 2.60 -8.56
C SER A 465 -26.18 3.66 -8.75
N TYR A 466 -26.56 4.95 -8.75
CA TYR A 466 -25.63 6.06 -8.91
C TYR A 466 -24.77 6.32 -7.66
N SER A 467 -25.33 6.15 -6.46
CA SER A 467 -24.63 6.36 -5.19
C SER A 467 -23.81 5.14 -4.74
N LYS A 468 -24.04 3.96 -5.34
CA LYS A 468 -23.37 2.69 -5.00
C LYS A 468 -21.85 2.77 -4.94
N PRO A 469 -21.12 3.37 -5.91
CA PRO A 469 -19.67 3.47 -5.83
C PRO A 469 -19.21 4.22 -4.58
N LYS A 470 -19.70 5.45 -4.36
CA LYS A 470 -19.34 6.28 -3.20
C LYS A 470 -19.62 5.55 -1.89
N CYS A 471 -20.81 4.98 -1.76
CA CYS A 471 -21.23 4.25 -0.58
C CYS A 471 -20.39 2.99 -0.32
N THR A 472 -20.01 2.28 -1.38
CA THR A 472 -19.15 1.10 -1.28
C THR A 472 -17.73 1.50 -0.85
N PHE A 473 -17.21 2.62 -1.37
CA PHE A 473 -15.87 3.09 -1.04
C PHE A 473 -15.78 3.47 0.44
N GLU A 474 -16.77 4.22 0.94
CA GLU A 474 -16.88 4.59 2.35
C GLU A 474 -17.08 3.36 3.26
N LEU A 475 -17.90 2.40 2.84
CA LEU A 475 -18.07 1.12 3.54
C LEU A 475 -16.74 0.38 3.68
N PHE A 476 -16.01 0.19 2.57
CA PHE A 476 -14.73 -0.52 2.59
C PHE A 476 -13.66 0.22 3.39
N GLN A 477 -13.62 1.56 3.35
CA GLN A 477 -12.72 2.35 4.20
C GLN A 477 -13.03 2.19 5.69
N ALA A 478 -14.31 2.23 6.07
CA ALA A 478 -14.74 2.05 7.45
C ALA A 478 -14.42 0.64 7.97
N LEU A 479 -14.65 -0.38 7.14
CA LEU A 479 -14.34 -1.77 7.46
C LEU A 479 -12.83 -2.01 7.54
N ASP A 480 -12.03 -1.45 6.64
CA ASP A 480 -10.56 -1.58 6.66
C ASP A 480 -9.98 -1.00 7.95
N LYS A 481 -10.44 0.20 8.34
CA LYS A 481 -10.04 0.81 9.62
C LYS A 481 -10.45 -0.06 10.80
N ALA A 482 -11.66 -0.64 10.78
CA ALA A 482 -12.12 -1.52 11.84
C ALA A 482 -11.29 -2.79 11.95
N ILE A 483 -10.93 -3.42 10.83
CA ILE A 483 -10.03 -4.58 10.77
C ILE A 483 -8.66 -4.21 11.36
N ASP A 484 -8.08 -3.09 10.96
CA ASP A 484 -6.76 -2.64 11.47
C ASP A 484 -6.78 -2.42 12.98
N GLU A 485 -7.85 -1.84 13.52
CA GLU A 485 -8.02 -1.65 14.97
C GLU A 485 -8.10 -2.97 15.73
N GLU A 486 -8.82 -3.98 15.21
CA GLU A 486 -8.90 -5.30 15.84
C GLU A 486 -7.60 -6.09 15.71
N ILE A 487 -6.89 -5.99 14.58
CA ILE A 487 -5.55 -6.58 14.45
C ILE A 487 -4.58 -5.95 15.45
N CYS A 488 -4.59 -4.62 15.64
CA CYS A 488 -3.76 -3.97 16.66
C CYS A 488 -4.06 -4.49 18.08
N LYS A 489 -5.34 -4.71 18.41
CA LYS A 489 -5.74 -5.29 19.70
C LYS A 489 -5.26 -6.72 19.86
N MET A 490 -5.43 -7.57 18.84
CA MET A 490 -4.92 -8.94 18.82
C MET A 490 -3.39 -8.97 19.05
N LEU A 491 -2.67 -8.06 18.39
CA LEU A 491 -1.22 -7.90 18.54
C LEU A 491 -0.80 -7.17 19.84
N LYS A 492 -1.76 -6.72 20.67
CA LYS A 492 -1.55 -6.00 21.94
C LYS A 492 -0.72 -4.72 21.81
N ILE A 493 -0.91 -3.97 20.72
CA ILE A 493 -0.23 -2.69 20.46
C ILE A 493 -1.23 -1.53 20.37
N SER A 494 -0.73 -0.30 20.54
CA SER A 494 -1.49 0.90 20.19
C SER A 494 -1.72 0.96 18.68
N TYR A 495 -2.79 1.67 18.27
CA TYR A 495 -3.14 1.78 16.85
C TYR A 495 -1.96 2.31 16.01
N ASP A 496 -1.50 1.49 15.07
CA ASP A 496 -0.52 1.78 14.04
C ASP A 496 -1.08 1.22 12.71
N LYS A 497 -0.80 1.88 11.59
CA LYS A 497 -1.14 1.37 10.26
C LYS A 497 -0.20 0.28 9.77
N LEU A 498 1.08 0.32 10.15
CA LEU A 498 2.10 -0.57 9.61
C LEU A 498 1.96 -2.00 10.13
N ALA A 499 1.74 -2.20 11.43
CA ALA A 499 1.65 -3.54 12.01
C ALA A 499 0.49 -4.38 11.44
N PRO A 500 -0.75 -3.84 11.29
CA PRO A 500 -1.81 -4.55 10.58
C PRO A 500 -1.48 -4.88 9.13
N GLN A 501 -0.83 -3.97 8.40
CA GLN A 501 -0.38 -4.22 7.02
C GLN A 501 0.61 -5.39 6.96
N LEU A 502 1.60 -5.42 7.85
CA LEU A 502 2.59 -6.51 7.92
C LEU A 502 1.93 -7.85 8.29
N TYR A 503 1.00 -7.85 9.24
CA TYR A 503 0.25 -9.06 9.60
C TYR A 503 -0.56 -9.60 8.43
N ARG A 504 -1.30 -8.72 7.73
CA ARG A 504 -2.11 -9.08 6.56
C ARG A 504 -1.26 -9.60 5.40
N ALA A 505 -0.10 -8.98 5.15
CA ALA A 505 0.87 -9.49 4.19
C ALA A 505 1.38 -10.90 4.56
N GLY A 506 1.57 -11.17 5.86
CA GLY A 506 1.96 -12.48 6.39
C GLY A 506 0.93 -13.59 6.15
N LEU A 507 -0.38 -13.26 6.11
CA LEU A 507 -1.44 -14.23 5.83
C LEU A 507 -1.31 -14.89 4.45
N LEU A 508 -0.68 -14.21 3.48
CA LEU A 508 -0.39 -14.78 2.17
C LEU A 508 0.62 -15.94 2.24
N LEU A 509 1.50 -15.91 3.25
CA LEU A 509 2.57 -16.89 3.42
C LEU A 509 2.10 -18.11 4.22
N ILE A 510 0.99 -17.98 4.95
CA ILE A 510 0.33 -19.07 5.68
C ILE A 510 -0.57 -19.85 4.72
N SER A 511 -0.63 -21.18 4.78
CA SER A 511 -1.62 -21.99 4.03
C SER A 511 -2.05 -23.18 4.87
N PHE A 512 -3.23 -23.71 4.57
CA PHE A 512 -3.85 -24.83 5.29
C PHE A 512 -4.04 -26.06 4.38
N ARG A 513 -3.31 -26.09 3.25
CA ARG A 513 -3.42 -27.14 2.24
C ARG A 513 -2.51 -28.33 2.61
N PRO A 514 -3.06 -29.57 2.66
CA PRO A 514 -2.27 -30.73 3.09
C PRO A 514 -1.11 -31.06 2.14
N GLN A 515 -1.29 -30.81 0.83
CA GLN A 515 -0.28 -31.10 -0.19
C GLN A 515 1.03 -30.30 -0.07
N TRP A 516 1.00 -29.19 0.65
CA TRP A 516 2.13 -28.27 0.84
C TRP A 516 2.38 -27.93 2.31
N SER A 517 2.10 -28.88 3.20
CA SER A 517 2.37 -28.72 4.63
C SER A 517 3.88 -28.64 4.92
N ASN A 518 4.29 -27.93 5.97
CA ASN A 518 5.71 -27.89 6.37
C ASN A 518 6.21 -29.28 6.76
N VAL A 519 5.34 -30.03 7.44
CA VAL A 519 5.43 -31.43 7.83
C VAL A 519 4.06 -32.05 7.56
N ASP A 520 4.01 -33.28 7.05
CA ASP A 520 2.74 -34.01 6.92
C ASP A 520 2.19 -34.41 8.30
N VAL A 521 1.55 -33.45 8.93
CA VAL A 521 0.86 -33.52 10.22
C VAL A 521 -0.12 -34.68 10.37
N ASN A 522 -0.75 -35.14 9.28
CA ASN A 522 -1.69 -36.26 9.33
C ASN A 522 -0.95 -37.57 9.64
N LYS A 523 0.30 -37.70 9.17
CA LYS A 523 1.18 -38.84 9.43
C LYS A 523 1.91 -38.74 10.77
N TRP A 524 2.37 -37.53 11.13
CA TRP A 524 3.41 -37.37 12.15
C TRP A 524 2.94 -36.81 13.51
N LEU A 525 1.71 -36.31 13.62
CA LEU A 525 1.13 -35.97 14.92
C LEU A 525 0.56 -37.20 15.63
N THR A 526 0.69 -37.25 16.96
CA THR A 526 0.04 -38.28 17.78
C THR A 526 -1.46 -38.02 17.86
N GLU A 527 -2.25 -39.07 18.08
CA GLU A 527 -3.70 -38.92 18.25
C GLU A 527 -4.04 -38.09 19.50
N ASP A 528 -3.19 -38.13 20.52
CA ASP A 528 -3.35 -37.31 21.71
C ASP A 528 -3.13 -35.82 21.43
N PHE A 529 -2.11 -35.45 20.65
CA PHE A 529 -1.92 -34.05 20.26
C PHE A 529 -3.03 -33.57 19.30
N LYS A 530 -3.51 -34.42 18.38
CA LYS A 530 -4.66 -34.10 17.52
C LYS A 530 -5.92 -33.78 18.33
N LYS A 531 -6.17 -34.49 19.45
CA LYS A 531 -7.29 -34.18 20.37
C LYS A 531 -7.15 -32.77 20.97
N THR A 532 -5.94 -32.38 21.35
CA THR A 532 -5.65 -31.03 21.87
C THR A 532 -6.01 -29.93 20.86
N ILE A 533 -5.77 -30.17 19.56
CA ILE A 533 -6.13 -29.23 18.48
C ILE A 533 -7.65 -29.23 18.23
N SER A 534 -8.31 -30.39 18.29
CA SER A 534 -9.72 -30.56 17.93
C SER A 534 -10.73 -29.83 18.84
N ASN A 535 -10.28 -29.31 19.99
CA ASN A 535 -11.10 -28.52 20.90
C ASN A 535 -11.29 -27.06 20.46
N GLN A 536 -10.59 -26.60 19.42
CA GLN A 536 -10.84 -25.31 18.78
C GLN A 536 -11.64 -25.47 17.50
N ASP A 537 -12.71 -24.69 17.37
CA ASP A 537 -13.50 -24.63 16.13
C ASP A 537 -12.97 -23.49 15.24
N ASP A 538 -11.99 -23.81 14.39
CA ASP A 538 -11.57 -22.95 13.27
C ASP A 538 -12.04 -23.56 11.93
N SER A 539 -13.14 -24.34 11.98
CA SER A 539 -13.57 -25.13 10.84
C SER A 539 -14.21 -24.28 9.73
N VAL A 540 -13.83 -24.60 8.50
CA VAL A 540 -14.37 -24.03 7.25
C VAL A 540 -14.67 -25.23 6.35
N SER A 541 -15.76 -25.23 5.58
CA SER A 541 -16.14 -26.41 4.80
C SER A 541 -15.09 -26.78 3.73
N SER A 542 -14.83 -28.09 3.57
CA SER A 542 -14.16 -28.66 2.40
C SER A 542 -15.15 -29.02 1.31
N VAL A 543 -14.72 -28.95 0.04
CA VAL A 543 -15.47 -29.41 -1.13
C VAL A 543 -15.83 -30.89 -0.99
N SER A 544 -17.05 -31.24 -1.39
CA SER A 544 -17.54 -32.61 -1.45
C SER A 544 -16.90 -33.37 -2.63
N GLU A 545 -16.31 -34.54 -2.39
CA GLU A 545 -15.82 -35.42 -3.47
C GLU A 545 -16.99 -36.17 -4.14
N PRO A 546 -17.01 -36.28 -5.48
CA PRO A 546 -17.94 -37.17 -6.17
C PRO A 546 -17.42 -38.62 -6.16
N GLU A 547 -18.14 -39.56 -5.53
CA GLU A 547 -17.89 -40.99 -5.71
C GLU A 547 -18.36 -41.44 -7.11
N SER A 548 -17.43 -41.94 -7.95
CA SER A 548 -17.80 -42.69 -9.15
C SER A 548 -18.20 -44.11 -8.76
N THR A 549 -19.50 -44.37 -8.59
CA THR A 549 -19.99 -45.75 -8.46
C THR A 549 -20.19 -46.34 -9.85
N ASN A 550 -19.29 -47.24 -10.23
CA ASN A 550 -19.44 -48.08 -11.42
C ASN A 550 -20.54 -49.11 -11.16
N SER A 551 -21.78 -48.80 -11.54
CA SER A 551 -22.83 -49.82 -11.67
C SER A 551 -23.51 -49.73 -13.03
N ARG A 552 -23.33 -50.79 -13.83
CA ARG A 552 -24.05 -51.01 -15.09
C ARG A 552 -25.52 -51.32 -14.77
N LYS A 553 -26.40 -50.32 -14.89
CA LYS A 553 -27.78 -50.42 -15.43
C LYS A 553 -28.53 -49.08 -15.29
N HIS A 554 -29.20 -48.67 -16.37
CA HIS A 554 -29.94 -47.42 -16.53
C HIS A 554 -30.86 -47.02 -15.36
N ARG A 555 -30.65 -45.82 -14.79
CA ARG A 555 -31.63 -44.73 -14.50
C ARG A 555 -31.01 -43.70 -13.55
N GLN A 556 -31.14 -42.41 -13.91
CA GLN A 556 -30.85 -41.19 -13.11
C GLN A 556 -29.91 -41.36 -11.91
N SER A 557 -28.63 -41.02 -12.09
CA SER A 557 -27.67 -40.89 -11.00
C SER A 557 -28.08 -39.74 -10.06
N LYS A 558 -28.72 -40.06 -8.94
CA LYS A 558 -28.66 -39.19 -7.75
C LYS A 558 -27.22 -39.22 -7.26
N ILE A 559 -26.47 -38.17 -7.56
CA ILE A 559 -25.18 -37.89 -6.93
C ILE A 559 -25.49 -37.67 -5.44
N MET A 560 -25.18 -38.66 -4.61
CA MET A 560 -25.27 -38.51 -3.17
C MET A 560 -23.93 -37.94 -2.68
N TRP A 561 -23.94 -36.67 -2.34
CA TRP A 561 -22.81 -36.00 -1.70
C TRP A 561 -22.74 -36.44 -0.23
N LYS A 562 -21.67 -37.14 0.16
CA LYS A 562 -21.39 -37.39 1.58
C LYS A 562 -20.76 -36.13 2.16
N HIS A 563 -21.44 -35.48 3.11
CA HIS A 563 -20.83 -34.45 3.94
C HIS A 563 -19.82 -35.08 4.90
N VAL A 564 -18.55 -35.10 4.53
CA VAL A 564 -17.47 -35.39 5.48
C VAL A 564 -17.33 -34.15 6.37
N LYS A 565 -17.37 -34.31 7.70
CA LYS A 565 -17.04 -33.21 8.63
C LYS A 565 -15.64 -32.70 8.26
N PRO A 566 -15.46 -31.40 7.97
CA PRO A 566 -14.14 -30.89 7.63
C PRO A 566 -13.19 -31.13 8.82
N ALA A 567 -12.00 -31.65 8.54
CA ALA A 567 -10.93 -31.67 9.52
C ALA A 567 -10.58 -30.22 9.89
N ASN A 568 -10.30 -29.95 11.16
CA ASN A 568 -9.87 -28.63 11.61
C ASN A 568 -8.65 -28.19 10.74
N PRO A 569 -8.74 -27.07 9.98
CA PRO A 569 -7.71 -26.67 9.03
C PRO A 569 -6.37 -26.38 9.72
N LEU A 570 -6.37 -26.03 11.01
CA LEU A 570 -5.17 -25.80 11.82
C LEU A 570 -4.24 -27.02 11.83
N VAL A 571 -4.77 -28.23 11.67
CA VAL A 571 -3.94 -29.44 11.55
C VAL A 571 -2.97 -29.28 10.38
N ASN A 572 -3.39 -28.68 9.26
CA ASN A 572 -2.59 -28.51 8.05
C ASN A 572 -1.90 -27.14 7.95
N ILE A 573 -1.80 -26.36 9.04
CA ILE A 573 -1.16 -25.06 8.98
C ILE A 573 0.29 -25.18 8.49
N SER A 574 0.66 -24.30 7.57
CA SER A 574 2.01 -24.19 7.06
C SER A 574 2.40 -22.75 6.78
N LEU A 575 3.66 -22.41 7.03
CA LEU A 575 4.27 -21.13 6.66
C LEU A 575 5.29 -21.38 5.57
N CYS A 576 5.17 -20.71 4.44
CA CYS A 576 6.20 -20.78 3.40
C CYS A 576 7.38 -19.87 3.69
N ALA A 577 8.53 -20.07 3.03
CA ALA A 577 9.64 -19.14 3.18
C ALA A 577 9.30 -17.78 2.52
N GLY A 578 8.92 -17.78 1.25
CA GLY A 578 8.61 -16.53 0.55
C GLY A 578 7.96 -16.71 -0.81
N PHE A 579 7.27 -15.68 -1.26
CA PHE A 579 6.60 -15.63 -2.56
C PHE A 579 7.38 -14.73 -3.53
N PRO A 580 7.54 -15.10 -4.82
CA PRO A 580 6.95 -16.25 -5.51
C PRO A 580 7.87 -17.48 -5.63
N HIS A 581 9.07 -17.46 -5.07
CA HIS A 581 10.05 -18.53 -5.33
C HIS A 581 9.88 -19.78 -4.45
N PHE A 582 9.35 -19.60 -3.23
CA PHE A 582 9.31 -20.62 -2.19
C PHE A 582 7.91 -20.76 -1.59
N PHE A 583 6.86 -20.63 -2.42
CA PHE A 583 5.48 -20.68 -1.95
C PHE A 583 4.78 -22.03 -2.18
N ASP A 584 5.34 -22.93 -2.99
CA ASP A 584 4.75 -24.22 -3.31
C ASP A 584 5.79 -25.36 -3.44
N GLY A 585 5.29 -26.59 -3.64
CA GLY A 585 6.11 -27.77 -3.87
C GLY A 585 7.04 -28.14 -2.71
N MET A 586 8.18 -28.76 -3.03
CA MET A 586 9.19 -29.15 -2.04
C MET A 586 9.90 -27.96 -1.42
N PHE A 587 10.04 -26.86 -2.17
CA PHE A 587 10.76 -25.65 -1.78
C PHE A 587 9.92 -24.68 -0.95
N ARG A 588 8.67 -25.01 -0.62
CA ARG A 588 7.83 -24.18 0.24
C ARG A 588 8.41 -24.03 1.64
N SER A 589 8.93 -25.13 2.19
CA SER A 589 9.19 -25.27 3.62
C SER A 589 10.67 -25.27 3.94
N TRP A 590 11.14 -24.16 4.52
CA TRP A 590 12.50 -23.99 5.00
C TRP A 590 12.52 -23.79 6.52
N GLY A 591 13.08 -24.75 7.25
CA GLY A 591 13.05 -24.78 8.72
C GLY A 591 13.69 -23.56 9.37
N ARG A 592 14.71 -22.98 8.73
CA ARG A 592 15.36 -21.74 9.16
C ARG A 592 14.41 -20.55 9.05
N ASP A 593 13.89 -20.29 7.85
CA ASP A 593 13.04 -19.16 7.52
C ASP A 593 11.76 -19.17 8.37
N ILE A 594 11.14 -20.33 8.46
CA ILE A 594 9.96 -20.55 9.30
C ILE A 594 10.30 -20.24 10.74
N ALA A 595 11.41 -20.78 11.27
CA ALA A 595 11.78 -20.52 12.65
C ALA A 595 12.02 -19.03 12.91
N LEU A 596 12.66 -18.32 11.98
CA LEU A 596 12.93 -16.88 12.13
C LEU A 596 11.70 -16.00 11.89
N GLY A 597 10.64 -16.48 11.23
CA GLY A 597 9.39 -15.75 11.01
C GLY A 597 8.27 -16.06 12.01
N LEU A 598 8.31 -17.24 12.64
CA LEU A 598 7.16 -17.86 13.34
C LEU A 598 6.51 -16.95 14.39
N THR A 599 7.30 -16.45 15.34
CA THR A 599 6.78 -15.67 16.49
C THR A 599 6.03 -14.41 16.06
N GLY A 600 6.49 -13.73 14.99
CA GLY A 600 5.80 -12.57 14.46
C GLY A 600 4.59 -12.93 13.59
N MET A 601 4.71 -13.93 12.72
CA MET A 601 3.67 -14.27 11.73
C MET A 601 2.50 -15.07 12.31
N VAL A 602 2.74 -15.86 13.36
CA VAL A 602 1.73 -16.71 13.99
C VAL A 602 1.65 -16.35 15.48
N PRO A 603 1.05 -15.19 15.82
CA PRO A 603 1.01 -14.69 17.18
C PRO A 603 0.09 -15.53 18.09
N ASP A 604 -0.84 -16.30 17.53
CA ASP A 604 -1.74 -17.14 18.33
C ASP A 604 -1.03 -18.34 18.97
N GLN A 605 -1.52 -18.77 20.13
CA GLN A 605 -0.92 -19.83 20.92
C GLN A 605 -0.99 -21.19 20.20
N ILE A 606 -2.14 -21.57 19.65
CA ILE A 606 -2.37 -22.94 19.22
C ILE A 606 -1.73 -23.20 17.86
N SER A 607 -1.87 -22.31 16.89
CA SER A 607 -1.24 -22.56 15.59
C SER A 607 0.29 -22.51 15.68
N ARG A 608 0.85 -21.63 16.55
CA ARG A 608 2.28 -21.62 16.85
C ARG A 608 2.73 -22.94 17.49
N ARG A 609 1.95 -23.47 18.46
CA ARG A 609 2.20 -24.76 19.11
C ARG A 609 2.22 -25.91 18.10
N VAL A 610 1.26 -25.96 17.16
CA VAL A 610 1.20 -26.98 16.10
C VAL A 610 2.45 -26.98 15.22
N MET A 611 2.90 -25.79 14.78
CA MET A 611 4.10 -25.67 13.94
C MET A 611 5.38 -26.10 14.67
N ILE A 612 5.53 -25.73 15.95
CA ILE A 612 6.67 -26.14 16.77
C ILE A 612 6.69 -27.66 16.95
N VAL A 613 5.57 -28.24 17.37
CA VAL A 613 5.45 -29.68 17.68
C VAL A 613 5.61 -30.53 16.43
N SER A 614 4.97 -30.17 15.32
CA SER A 614 5.09 -30.93 14.06
C SER A 614 6.53 -30.93 13.52
N THR A 615 7.24 -29.81 13.61
CA THR A 615 8.64 -29.70 13.17
C THR A 615 9.56 -30.67 13.92
N ALA A 616 9.28 -30.97 15.19
CA ALA A 616 10.07 -31.92 15.99
C ALA A 616 10.07 -33.35 15.42
N SER A 617 9.07 -33.73 14.60
CA SER A 617 9.04 -35.04 13.92
C SER A 617 10.22 -35.26 12.98
N LEU A 618 10.78 -34.15 12.45
CA LEU A 618 11.89 -34.12 11.51
C LEU A 618 13.26 -34.24 12.18
N LEU A 619 13.37 -34.35 13.50
CA LEU A 619 14.69 -34.41 14.14
C LEU A 619 15.48 -35.65 13.66
N ARG A 620 16.72 -35.44 13.22
CA ARG A 620 17.70 -36.49 12.86
C ARG A 620 19.12 -35.98 13.10
N HIS A 621 20.06 -36.84 13.48
CA HIS A 621 21.45 -36.47 13.80
C HIS A 621 21.60 -35.42 14.92
N GLY A 622 20.52 -35.07 15.65
CA GLY A 622 20.52 -33.93 16.57
C GLY A 622 20.27 -32.57 15.88
N LEU A 623 19.93 -32.57 14.59
CA LEU A 623 19.67 -31.39 13.77
C LEU A 623 18.23 -31.40 13.23
N LEU A 624 17.70 -30.20 12.95
CA LEU A 624 16.51 -30.02 12.14
C LEU A 624 16.91 -29.65 10.71
N PRO A 625 16.15 -30.11 9.70
CA PRO A 625 16.53 -29.92 8.30
C PRO A 625 16.26 -28.48 7.85
N ASN A 626 17.08 -28.00 6.90
CA ASN A 626 16.83 -26.72 6.23
C ASN A 626 15.64 -26.87 5.31
N LEU A 627 15.76 -27.68 4.25
CA LEU A 627 14.63 -28.06 3.40
C LEU A 627 13.82 -29.15 4.09
N GLN A 628 12.55 -28.90 4.40
CA GLN A 628 11.72 -29.87 5.14
C GLN A 628 10.95 -30.83 4.23
N ASP A 629 10.46 -30.35 3.08
CA ASP A 629 9.69 -31.12 2.08
C ASP A 629 8.59 -32.02 2.69
N SER A 630 7.83 -31.49 3.66
CA SER A 630 6.78 -32.23 4.40
C SER A 630 7.27 -33.51 5.12
N GLY A 631 8.58 -33.67 5.30
CA GLY A 631 9.21 -34.89 5.82
C GLY A 631 9.43 -36.00 4.79
N ARG A 632 9.23 -35.72 3.49
CA ARG A 632 9.45 -36.68 2.41
C ARG A 632 10.94 -36.84 2.12
N ILE A 633 11.61 -35.78 1.64
CA ILE A 633 13.06 -35.77 1.37
C ILE A 633 13.74 -34.58 2.08
N PRO A 634 13.74 -34.55 3.43
CA PRO A 634 14.35 -33.45 4.17
C PRO A 634 15.88 -33.42 4.05
N ARG A 635 16.47 -32.22 4.01
CA ARG A 635 17.93 -32.01 3.92
C ARG A 635 18.51 -31.43 5.21
N TYR A 636 19.50 -32.12 5.76
CA TYR A 636 20.16 -31.75 7.02
C TYR A 636 21.52 -31.09 6.75
N ASN A 637 21.51 -30.06 5.89
CA ASN A 637 22.68 -29.29 5.48
C ASN A 637 22.80 -27.95 6.23
N CYS A 638 22.14 -27.81 7.38
CA CYS A 638 22.21 -26.61 8.21
C CYS A 638 22.46 -26.95 9.68
N ARG A 639 23.18 -26.07 10.37
CA ARG A 639 23.44 -26.15 11.81
C ARG A 639 22.59 -25.18 12.62
N ASP A 640 22.05 -24.14 11.99
CA ASP A 640 21.37 -23.03 12.66
C ASP A 640 19.86 -23.25 12.85
N SER A 641 19.18 -23.93 11.91
CA SER A 641 17.73 -24.16 11.99
C SER A 641 17.29 -24.78 13.32
N VAL A 642 18.05 -25.74 13.86
CA VAL A 642 17.74 -26.38 15.15
C VAL A 642 17.79 -25.39 16.32
N TRP A 643 18.74 -24.44 16.30
CA TRP A 643 18.87 -23.42 17.34
C TRP A 643 17.78 -22.36 17.25
N PHE A 644 17.40 -21.94 16.05
CA PHE A 644 16.26 -21.05 15.87
C PHE A 644 14.94 -21.70 16.29
N TRP A 645 14.74 -22.99 15.99
CA TRP A 645 13.59 -23.73 16.48
C TRP A 645 13.58 -23.86 18.01
N LEU A 646 14.72 -24.15 18.65
CA LEU A 646 14.83 -24.17 20.11
C LEU A 646 14.54 -22.79 20.72
N CYS A 647 14.98 -21.70 20.08
CA CYS A 647 14.61 -20.34 20.49
C CYS A 647 13.09 -20.11 20.41
N ASN A 648 12.40 -20.61 19.39
CA ASN A 648 10.93 -20.52 19.32
C ASN A 648 10.24 -21.32 20.43
N VAL A 649 10.75 -22.51 20.78
CA VAL A 649 10.24 -23.26 21.94
C VAL A 649 10.40 -22.42 23.21
N VAL A 650 11.56 -21.78 23.39
CA VAL A 650 11.84 -20.95 24.57
C VAL A 650 10.95 -19.70 24.61
N GLU A 651 10.80 -18.98 23.50
CA GLU A 651 9.89 -17.83 23.40
C GLU A 651 8.44 -18.27 23.69
N TYR A 652 8.01 -19.43 23.17
CA TYR A 652 6.70 -20.00 23.49
C TYR A 652 6.55 -20.28 24.98
N ILE A 653 7.56 -20.87 25.63
CA ILE A 653 7.52 -21.15 27.08
C ILE A 653 7.43 -19.85 27.89
N GLU A 654 8.18 -18.83 27.50
CA GLU A 654 8.16 -17.52 28.17
C GLU A 654 6.83 -16.78 27.99
N GLU A 655 6.15 -16.97 26.85
CA GLU A 655 4.86 -16.31 26.56
C GLU A 655 3.64 -17.09 27.08
N PHE A 656 3.62 -18.42 26.93
CA PHE A 656 2.43 -19.27 27.15
C PHE A 656 2.62 -20.38 28.19
N GLY A 657 3.84 -20.61 28.69
CA GLY A 657 4.14 -21.64 29.69
C GLY A 657 4.74 -22.94 29.12
N ASN A 658 5.14 -23.84 30.02
CA ASN A 658 5.97 -25.00 29.70
C ASN A 658 5.19 -26.29 29.31
N GLU A 659 3.87 -26.23 29.18
CA GLU A 659 3.04 -27.38 28.83
C GLU A 659 3.42 -28.02 27.49
N ILE A 660 3.97 -27.22 26.56
CA ILE A 660 4.44 -27.69 25.26
C ILE A 660 5.49 -28.80 25.37
N LEU A 661 6.25 -28.84 26.49
CA LEU A 661 7.27 -29.85 26.72
C LEU A 661 6.69 -31.26 26.86
N ASN A 662 5.41 -31.37 27.26
CA ASN A 662 4.69 -32.63 27.43
C ASN A 662 3.98 -33.09 26.14
N ASP A 663 3.92 -32.24 25.11
CA ASP A 663 3.30 -32.64 23.85
C ASP A 663 4.11 -33.74 23.19
N THR A 664 3.40 -34.67 22.54
CA THR A 664 4.00 -35.83 21.89
C THR A 664 3.97 -35.70 20.38
N VAL A 665 5.04 -36.17 19.75
CA VAL A 665 5.19 -36.21 18.28
C VAL A 665 5.68 -37.60 17.86
N LYS A 666 5.29 -38.05 16.65
CA LYS A 666 5.85 -39.28 16.06
C LYS A 666 7.10 -38.94 15.27
N ARG A 667 8.23 -39.56 15.63
CA ARG A 667 9.50 -39.42 14.92
C ARG A 667 9.47 -40.12 13.57
N ILE A 668 9.90 -39.39 12.54
CA ILE A 668 10.16 -39.94 11.21
C ILE A 668 11.43 -40.79 11.30
N PHE A 669 12.50 -40.21 11.82
CA PHE A 669 13.81 -40.85 12.00
C PHE A 669 14.11 -41.03 13.50
N LEU A 670 14.18 -42.30 13.93
CA LEU A 670 14.67 -42.71 15.25
C LEU A 670 16.15 -43.08 15.25
N ARG A 671 16.69 -43.44 14.07
CA ARG A 671 18.07 -43.87 13.90
C ARG A 671 18.77 -42.96 12.91
N ASP A 672 20.08 -42.81 13.10
CA ASP A 672 20.93 -41.97 12.26
C ASP A 672 21.63 -42.77 11.14
N ASP A 673 21.55 -44.11 11.15
CA ASP A 673 22.10 -44.95 10.08
C ASP A 673 21.18 -44.99 8.86
N GLN A 674 21.70 -44.57 7.70
CA GLN A 674 20.94 -44.53 6.43
C GLN A 674 20.43 -45.92 6.02
N GLU A 675 21.20 -46.96 6.34
CA GLU A 675 20.89 -48.34 5.98
C GLU A 675 19.64 -48.89 6.68
N ALA A 676 19.18 -48.28 7.78
CA ALA A 676 17.92 -48.65 8.44
C ALA A 676 16.68 -48.33 7.61
N TYR A 677 16.81 -47.50 6.57
CA TYR A 677 15.69 -46.93 5.82
C TYR A 677 15.73 -47.32 4.35
N TYR A 678 14.55 -47.35 3.73
CA TYR A 678 14.39 -47.23 2.28
C TYR A 678 13.36 -46.13 1.98
N PHE A 679 13.49 -45.49 0.83
CA PHE A 679 12.50 -44.50 0.38
C PHE A 679 11.43 -45.22 -0.42
N ASP A 680 10.18 -45.12 0.02
CA ASP A 680 9.03 -45.64 -0.69
C ASP A 680 8.54 -44.60 -1.71
N GLU A 681 8.77 -44.88 -2.99
CA GLU A 681 8.42 -43.98 -4.09
C GLU A 681 6.90 -43.86 -4.29
N VAL A 682 6.11 -44.83 -3.82
CA VAL A 682 4.64 -44.82 -3.97
C VAL A 682 4.02 -43.84 -2.98
N HIS A 683 4.42 -43.90 -1.71
CA HIS A 683 3.86 -43.07 -0.64
C HIS A 683 4.73 -41.84 -0.30
N LEU A 684 5.83 -41.65 -1.04
CA LEU A 684 6.82 -40.57 -0.91
C LEU A 684 7.29 -40.38 0.52
N GLN A 685 7.80 -41.43 1.16
CA GLN A 685 8.24 -41.37 2.56
C GLN A 685 9.35 -42.38 2.86
N TYR A 686 10.14 -42.10 3.90
CA TYR A 686 11.09 -43.07 4.43
C TYR A 686 10.38 -44.10 5.30
N LEU A 687 10.60 -45.38 4.98
CA LEU A 687 10.14 -46.52 5.76
C LEU A 687 11.34 -47.28 6.32
N TYR A 688 11.15 -47.84 7.50
CA TYR A 688 12.13 -48.71 8.13
C TYR A 688 12.17 -50.06 7.39
N LYS A 689 13.37 -50.61 7.20
CA LYS A 689 13.52 -51.99 6.75
C LYS A 689 12.91 -52.96 7.77
N GLN A 690 12.39 -54.10 7.32
CA GLN A 690 11.68 -55.06 8.19
C GLN A 690 12.51 -55.51 9.40
N GLU A 691 13.81 -55.72 9.21
CA GLU A 691 14.74 -56.13 10.28
C GLU A 691 14.83 -55.08 11.40
N VAL A 692 14.76 -53.79 11.03
CA VAL A 692 14.77 -52.68 11.98
C VAL A 692 13.41 -52.50 12.61
N LEU A 693 12.31 -52.66 11.86
CA LEU A 693 10.95 -52.65 12.40
C LEU A 693 10.75 -53.70 13.50
N ALA A 694 11.36 -54.88 13.37
CA ALA A 694 11.30 -55.93 14.39
C ALA A 694 11.97 -55.52 15.72
N GLN A 695 12.88 -54.54 15.70
CA GLN A 695 13.62 -54.03 16.86
C GLN A 695 12.98 -52.77 17.46
N ILE A 696 12.07 -52.11 16.73
CA ILE A 696 11.45 -50.83 17.10
C ILE A 696 9.97 -51.05 17.39
N ASN A 697 9.54 -50.86 18.64
CA ASN A 697 8.11 -50.85 18.98
C ASN A 697 7.48 -49.54 18.45
N GLN A 698 6.25 -49.58 17.93
CA GLN A 698 5.53 -48.38 17.49
C GLN A 698 5.41 -47.30 18.57
N LYS A 699 5.29 -47.67 19.86
CA LYS A 699 5.35 -46.72 20.99
C LYS A 699 6.70 -46.01 21.13
N SER A 700 7.81 -46.62 20.72
CA SER A 700 9.14 -46.00 20.79
C SER A 700 9.33 -44.86 19.79
N ARG A 701 8.39 -44.68 18.86
CA ARG A 701 8.37 -43.56 17.91
C ARG A 701 7.74 -42.30 18.48
N GLU A 702 6.97 -42.41 19.56
CA GLU A 702 6.31 -41.28 20.21
C GLU A 702 7.28 -40.70 21.23
N MET A 703 7.68 -39.44 21.02
CA MET A 703 8.59 -38.71 21.90
C MET A 703 7.91 -37.45 22.36
N THR A 704 8.14 -37.07 23.62
CA THR A 704 7.74 -35.74 24.08
C THR A 704 8.66 -34.69 23.45
N ILE A 705 8.19 -33.45 23.34
CA ILE A 705 9.05 -32.33 22.95
C ILE A 705 10.25 -32.21 23.90
N SER A 706 10.05 -32.51 25.18
CA SER A 706 11.13 -32.58 26.17
C SER A 706 12.21 -33.61 25.78
N ASP A 707 11.83 -34.81 25.36
CA ASP A 707 12.78 -35.85 24.92
C ASP A 707 13.56 -35.43 23.67
N VAL A 708 12.86 -34.80 22.70
CA VAL A 708 13.47 -34.28 21.47
C VAL A 708 14.52 -33.22 21.79
N ILE A 709 14.23 -32.29 22.70
CA ILE A 709 15.16 -31.26 23.15
C ILE A 709 16.39 -31.88 23.83
N LEU A 710 16.18 -32.84 24.72
CA LEU A 710 17.28 -33.52 25.40
C LEU A 710 18.17 -34.29 24.42
N GLU A 711 17.59 -34.91 23.38
CA GLU A 711 18.37 -35.55 22.31
C GLU A 711 19.24 -34.53 21.56
N ILE A 712 18.67 -33.38 21.18
CA ILE A 712 19.42 -32.30 20.50
C ILE A 712 20.60 -31.85 21.37
N LEU A 713 20.34 -31.47 22.62
CA LEU A 713 21.38 -30.96 23.52
C LEU A 713 22.46 -32.02 23.78
N THR A 714 22.07 -33.28 23.96
CA THR A 714 23.01 -34.38 24.19
C THR A 714 23.89 -34.62 22.97
N LYS A 715 23.32 -34.67 21.75
CA LYS A 715 24.08 -34.87 20.51
C LYS A 715 25.03 -33.72 20.22
N HIS A 716 24.61 -32.47 20.42
CA HIS A 716 25.52 -31.33 20.27
C HIS A 716 26.64 -31.34 21.32
N TRP A 717 26.34 -31.74 22.56
CA TRP A 717 27.36 -31.85 23.61
C TRP A 717 28.39 -32.95 23.32
N GLN A 718 27.94 -34.11 22.83
CA GLN A 718 28.80 -35.26 22.52
C GLN A 718 29.54 -35.13 21.18
N GLY A 719 28.94 -34.45 20.22
CA GLY A 719 29.45 -34.28 18.86
C GLY A 719 28.57 -34.97 17.81
N ILE A 720 28.35 -34.25 16.72
CA ILE A 720 27.63 -34.68 15.52
C ILE A 720 28.64 -34.75 14.39
N ASP A 721 28.68 -35.89 13.69
CA ASP A 721 29.57 -36.16 12.58
C ASP A 721 28.89 -37.15 11.63
N PHE A 722 28.51 -36.69 10.43
CA PHE A 722 27.92 -37.54 9.40
C PHE A 722 28.08 -36.97 7.99
N MET A 723 27.91 -37.82 6.98
CA MET A 723 27.81 -37.43 5.57
C MET A 723 26.35 -37.25 5.17
N GLU A 724 26.01 -36.12 4.53
CA GLU A 724 24.63 -35.83 4.09
C GLU A 724 24.10 -36.91 3.14
N TRP A 725 22.92 -37.46 3.46
CA TRP A 725 22.26 -38.46 2.62
C TRP A 725 21.75 -37.81 1.33
N LYS A 726 22.08 -38.41 0.17
CA LYS A 726 21.56 -37.99 -1.15
C LYS A 726 21.62 -36.46 -1.36
N CYS A 727 22.81 -35.88 -1.18
CA CYS A 727 23.05 -34.46 -1.45
C CYS A 727 22.71 -34.10 -2.91
N HIS A 728 21.66 -33.29 -3.10
CA HIS A 728 21.16 -32.81 -4.41
C HIS A 728 21.75 -31.46 -4.82
N ASP A 729 22.93 -31.10 -4.32
CA ASP A 729 23.64 -29.89 -4.75
C ASP A 729 24.75 -30.27 -5.74
N ASP A 730 24.52 -30.00 -7.02
CA ASP A 730 25.45 -30.32 -8.12
C ASP A 730 26.70 -29.43 -8.16
N ASN A 731 26.72 -28.36 -7.36
CA ASN A 731 27.86 -27.45 -7.25
C ASN A 731 28.76 -27.81 -6.07
N MET A 732 28.19 -28.34 -4.98
CA MET A 732 28.92 -28.66 -3.77
C MET A 732 29.97 -29.76 -3.98
N ARG A 733 31.16 -29.53 -3.42
CA ARG A 733 32.26 -30.51 -3.44
C ARG A 733 31.98 -31.67 -2.47
N PRO A 734 32.57 -32.87 -2.69
CA PRO A 734 32.39 -34.00 -1.78
C PRO A 734 32.66 -33.69 -0.30
N GLU A 735 33.67 -32.87 -0.01
CA GLU A 735 34.05 -32.43 1.33
C GLU A 735 32.97 -31.55 1.99
N GLY A 736 32.23 -30.79 1.18
CA GLY A 736 31.12 -29.97 1.64
C GLY A 736 29.94 -30.78 2.18
N LYS A 737 29.82 -32.05 1.78
CA LYS A 737 28.75 -32.97 2.24
C LYS A 737 28.98 -33.48 3.66
N HIS A 738 30.16 -33.25 4.23
CA HIS A 738 30.50 -33.64 5.60
C HIS A 738 29.96 -32.62 6.60
N VAL A 739 29.03 -33.05 7.44
CA VAL A 739 28.35 -32.22 8.44
C VAL A 739 28.87 -32.53 9.82
N THR A 740 29.44 -31.51 10.46
CA THR A 740 29.92 -31.58 11.84
C THR A 740 29.31 -30.49 12.71
N ALA A 741 28.97 -30.82 13.94
CA ALA A 741 28.59 -29.85 14.96
C ALA A 741 28.89 -30.40 16.36
N TYR A 742 29.58 -29.64 17.21
CA TYR A 742 29.92 -30.09 18.55
C TYR A 742 30.14 -28.93 19.50
N THR A 743 29.98 -29.16 20.80
CA THR A 743 30.31 -28.19 21.84
C THR A 743 31.75 -28.38 22.29
N ASP A 744 32.55 -27.31 22.22
CA ASP A 744 33.88 -27.31 22.83
C ASP A 744 33.74 -27.35 24.36
N GLN A 745 34.22 -28.43 24.95
CA GLN A 745 34.08 -28.73 26.38
C GLN A 745 34.86 -27.76 27.29
N LYS A 746 35.75 -26.93 26.73
CA LYS A 746 36.49 -25.90 27.49
C LYS A 746 35.78 -24.56 27.50
N THR A 747 35.19 -24.16 26.37
CA THR A 747 34.55 -22.85 26.22
C THR A 747 33.02 -22.91 26.33
N GLY A 748 32.41 -24.07 26.12
CA GLY A 748 30.96 -24.21 25.97
C GLY A 748 30.41 -23.67 24.65
N LEU A 749 31.27 -23.26 23.71
CA LEU A 749 30.84 -22.74 22.41
C LEU A 749 30.56 -23.90 21.44
N VAL A 750 29.51 -23.76 20.64
CA VAL A 750 29.11 -24.70 19.58
C VAL A 750 29.90 -24.38 18.31
N TYR A 751 30.74 -25.32 17.90
CA TYR A 751 31.50 -25.32 16.65
C TYR A 751 30.84 -26.21 15.61
N GLY A 752 31.19 -26.04 14.33
CA GLY A 752 30.78 -26.95 13.26
C GLY A 752 31.07 -26.44 11.84
N GLY A 753 30.83 -27.31 10.87
CA GLY A 753 31.07 -27.02 9.46
C GLY A 753 32.54 -27.13 9.04
N ASN A 754 32.80 -26.77 7.78
CA ASN A 754 34.12 -26.77 7.16
C ASN A 754 34.15 -25.70 6.06
N GLU A 755 35.33 -25.43 5.49
CA GLU A 755 35.52 -24.36 4.49
C GLU A 755 34.79 -24.59 3.14
N TYR A 756 34.27 -25.80 2.92
CA TYR A 756 33.57 -26.22 1.70
C TYR A 756 32.04 -26.31 1.88
N ASN A 757 31.49 -25.90 3.03
CA ASN A 757 30.06 -25.96 3.29
C ASN A 757 29.41 -24.63 3.71
N CYS A 758 28.08 -24.65 3.65
CA CYS A 758 27.19 -23.50 3.79
C CYS A 758 26.17 -23.74 4.92
N HIS A 759 26.63 -24.16 6.09
CA HIS A 759 25.74 -24.65 7.17
C HIS A 759 25.02 -23.57 8.01
N THR A 760 25.09 -22.31 7.61
CA THR A 760 24.40 -21.17 8.28
C THR A 760 23.60 -20.41 7.24
N TRP A 761 22.67 -19.54 7.64
CA TRP A 761 21.79 -18.78 6.74
C TRP A 761 22.48 -18.05 5.58
N MET A 762 23.74 -17.68 5.75
CA MET A 762 24.57 -17.17 4.66
C MET A 762 25.07 -18.33 3.77
N ASP A 763 24.15 -19.02 3.08
CA ASP A 763 24.38 -20.36 2.50
C ASP A 763 24.64 -20.43 0.99
N LYS A 764 24.98 -19.31 0.34
CA LYS A 764 25.26 -19.31 -1.11
C LYS A 764 26.50 -20.15 -1.47
N MET A 765 26.26 -21.28 -2.13
CA MET A 765 27.28 -22.08 -2.82
C MET A 765 27.52 -21.53 -4.24
N GLY A 766 28.78 -21.27 -4.60
CA GLY A 766 29.13 -20.78 -5.93
C GLY A 766 28.82 -21.80 -7.03
N GLY A 767 28.23 -21.35 -8.13
CA GLY A 767 27.78 -22.20 -9.25
C GLY A 767 28.46 -21.91 -10.59
N SER A 768 29.23 -20.83 -10.70
CA SER A 768 29.80 -20.39 -11.97
C SER A 768 31.13 -21.07 -12.25
N GLN A 769 31.11 -21.99 -13.21
CA GLN A 769 32.36 -22.57 -13.73
C GLN A 769 33.15 -21.54 -14.53
N LEU A 770 32.46 -20.67 -15.29
CA LEU A 770 33.08 -19.62 -16.10
C LEU A 770 33.85 -18.62 -15.24
N CYS A 771 33.25 -18.18 -14.14
CA CYS A 771 33.88 -17.21 -13.23
C CYS A 771 34.84 -17.86 -12.23
N GLY A 772 34.97 -19.19 -12.23
CA GLY A 772 35.88 -19.94 -11.36
C GLY A 772 35.41 -20.11 -9.91
N ASN A 773 34.15 -19.82 -9.59
CA ASN A 773 33.62 -19.88 -8.22
C ASN A 773 32.82 -21.17 -7.90
N ARG A 774 32.65 -22.08 -8.86
CA ARG A 774 31.90 -23.33 -8.67
C ARG A 774 32.42 -24.17 -7.49
N GLY A 775 31.50 -24.55 -6.60
CA GLY A 775 31.79 -25.37 -5.42
C GLY A 775 32.59 -24.65 -4.34
N ILE A 776 32.67 -23.33 -4.40
CA ILE A 776 33.25 -22.49 -3.35
C ILE A 776 32.10 -21.78 -2.62
N PRO A 777 31.99 -21.90 -1.29
CA PRO A 777 31.04 -21.09 -0.53
C PRO A 777 31.35 -19.59 -0.62
N ALA A 778 30.33 -18.77 -0.82
CA ALA A 778 30.47 -17.31 -0.80
C ALA A 778 30.86 -16.78 0.57
N SER A 779 30.37 -17.45 1.61
CA SER A 779 30.48 -17.07 3.02
C SER A 779 30.50 -18.32 3.89
N ALA A 780 31.54 -19.15 3.75
CA ALA A 780 31.75 -20.27 4.68
C ALA A 780 31.92 -19.73 6.11
N ARG A 781 31.06 -20.19 7.03
CA ARG A 781 31.06 -19.78 8.44
C ARG A 781 31.34 -20.97 9.35
N CYS A 782 32.44 -21.64 9.06
CA CYS A 782 32.90 -22.82 9.79
C CYS A 782 33.60 -22.42 11.10
N GLY A 783 33.30 -23.13 12.18
CA GLY A 783 33.68 -22.77 13.54
C GLY A 783 32.47 -22.41 14.40
N ALA A 784 32.67 -21.58 15.41
CA ALA A 784 31.63 -21.11 16.30
C ALA A 784 31.02 -19.80 15.77
N ALA A 785 29.87 -19.91 15.10
CA ALA A 785 29.13 -18.76 14.58
C ALA A 785 28.37 -18.05 15.71
N ILE A 786 28.38 -16.71 15.69
CA ILE A 786 27.89 -15.90 16.81
C ILE A 786 26.41 -16.10 17.12
N GLU A 787 25.55 -16.14 16.11
CA GLU A 787 24.10 -16.27 16.29
C GLU A 787 23.71 -17.61 16.88
N ILE A 788 24.35 -18.71 16.44
CA ILE A 788 24.15 -20.05 17.00
C ILE A 788 24.50 -20.06 18.49
N ASN A 789 25.63 -19.45 18.87
CA ASN A 789 26.10 -19.47 20.25
C ASN A 789 25.26 -18.57 21.18
N LEU A 790 24.77 -17.44 20.68
CA LEU A 790 23.80 -16.63 21.41
C LEU A 790 22.46 -17.35 21.58
N CYS A 791 21.96 -18.02 20.53
CA CYS A 791 20.78 -18.88 20.63
C CYS A 791 21.00 -19.99 21.67
N ALA A 792 22.13 -20.71 21.61
CA ALA A 792 22.48 -21.76 22.57
C ALA A 792 22.52 -21.24 24.01
N ARG A 793 23.10 -20.04 24.25
CA ARG A 793 23.09 -19.39 25.57
C ARG A 793 21.67 -19.19 26.07
N LYS A 794 20.79 -18.57 25.26
CA LYS A 794 19.39 -18.31 25.64
C LYS A 794 18.65 -19.62 25.94
N VAL A 795 18.83 -20.63 25.10
CA VAL A 795 18.21 -21.94 25.27
C VAL A 795 18.64 -22.58 26.59
N LEU A 796 19.95 -22.65 26.87
CA LEU A 796 20.47 -23.21 28.11
C LEU A 796 20.00 -22.42 29.34
N LEU A 797 19.95 -21.08 29.26
CA LEU A 797 19.51 -20.21 30.34
C LEU A 797 18.06 -20.49 30.79
N VAL A 798 17.18 -20.79 29.83
CA VAL A 798 15.76 -21.10 30.12
C VAL A 798 15.58 -22.56 30.48
N LEU A 799 16.17 -23.48 29.70
CA LEU A 799 15.98 -24.91 29.88
C LEU A 799 16.68 -25.47 31.12
N LYS A 800 17.74 -24.85 31.64
CA LYS A 800 18.35 -25.28 32.92
C LYS A 800 17.39 -25.20 34.12
N LYS A 801 16.30 -24.44 34.00
CA LYS A 801 15.23 -24.36 35.02
C LYS A 801 14.26 -25.53 34.93
N GLN A 802 14.17 -26.17 33.75
CA GLN A 802 13.29 -27.30 33.47
C GLN A 802 14.02 -28.64 33.65
N TYR A 803 15.32 -28.67 33.34
CA TYR A 803 16.15 -29.88 33.40
C TYR A 803 17.23 -29.78 34.47
N ASN A 804 17.26 -30.76 35.37
CA ASN A 804 18.31 -30.91 36.38
C ASN A 804 19.40 -31.89 35.89
N HIS A 805 20.04 -31.59 34.75
CA HIS A 805 21.16 -32.38 34.22
C HIS A 805 22.49 -31.65 34.38
N ASP A 806 23.49 -32.34 34.92
CA ASP A 806 24.82 -31.76 35.21
C ASP A 806 25.51 -31.17 33.97
N PHE A 807 25.38 -31.82 32.81
CA PHE A 807 26.00 -31.33 31.58
C PHE A 807 25.36 -30.02 31.10
N ILE A 808 24.04 -29.84 31.28
CA ILE A 808 23.34 -28.59 30.91
C ILE A 808 23.80 -27.44 31.81
N GLN A 809 23.93 -27.69 33.11
CA GLN A 809 24.42 -26.67 34.06
C GLN A 809 25.89 -26.30 33.79
N THR A 810 26.72 -27.30 33.50
CA THR A 810 28.12 -27.12 33.13
C THR A 810 28.23 -26.31 31.84
N TRP A 811 27.50 -26.70 30.80
CA TRP A 811 27.48 -26.02 29.52
C TRP A 811 27.03 -24.56 29.67
N GLN A 812 25.93 -24.32 30.38
CA GLN A 812 25.43 -22.98 30.62
C GLN A 812 26.48 -22.10 31.33
N THR A 813 27.19 -22.65 32.32
CA THR A 813 28.25 -21.89 33.02
C THR A 813 29.42 -21.55 32.10
N LEU A 814 29.85 -22.52 31.26
CA LEU A 814 30.95 -22.32 30.32
C LEU A 814 30.60 -21.27 29.25
N ILE A 815 29.41 -21.36 28.65
CA ILE A 815 29.01 -20.45 27.57
C ILE A 815 28.84 -19.02 28.07
N GLU A 816 28.27 -18.79 29.27
CA GLU A 816 28.17 -17.43 29.86
C GLU A 816 29.54 -16.79 30.04
N LYS A 817 30.53 -17.57 30.46
CA LYS A 817 31.90 -17.07 30.66
C LYS A 817 32.57 -16.70 29.34
N ASN A 818 32.35 -17.48 28.28
CA ASN A 818 33.09 -17.36 27.03
C ASN A 818 32.34 -16.63 25.92
N ILE A 819 31.06 -16.29 26.07
CA ILE A 819 30.29 -15.57 25.04
C ILE A 819 30.87 -14.18 24.73
N PHE A 820 31.60 -13.57 25.67
CA PHE A 820 32.24 -12.27 25.45
C PHE A 820 33.52 -12.34 24.59
N THR A 821 34.01 -13.55 24.26
CA THR A 821 35.17 -13.73 23.37
C THR A 821 34.92 -13.25 21.93
N TYR A 822 33.64 -13.09 21.56
CA TYR A 822 33.23 -12.48 20.30
C TYR A 822 33.48 -10.97 20.26
N LYS A 823 33.56 -10.27 21.40
CA LYS A 823 33.84 -8.82 21.38
C LYS A 823 35.23 -8.55 20.81
N ALA A 824 35.31 -7.58 19.91
CA ALA A 824 36.53 -7.16 19.24
C ALA A 824 36.53 -5.63 19.02
N GLU A 825 37.70 -5.10 18.71
CA GLU A 825 37.88 -3.70 18.36
C GLU A 825 38.81 -3.63 17.13
N LYS A 826 38.40 -2.86 16.11
CA LYS A 826 39.16 -2.63 14.88
C LYS A 826 38.97 -1.17 14.51
N ASN A 827 40.05 -0.45 14.20
CA ASN A 827 40.01 0.95 13.78
C ASN A 827 39.19 1.88 14.71
N GLY A 828 39.23 1.63 16.03
CA GLY A 828 38.57 2.47 17.04
C GLY A 828 37.07 2.24 17.22
N PHE A 829 36.47 1.26 16.54
CA PHE A 829 35.08 0.85 16.76
C PHE A 829 35.01 -0.55 17.40
N LYS A 830 34.08 -0.71 18.34
CA LYS A 830 33.78 -1.99 18.99
C LYS A 830 32.75 -2.75 18.16
N TYR A 831 33.03 -4.01 17.88
CA TYR A 831 32.13 -4.87 17.13
C TYR A 831 32.24 -6.30 17.62
N ALA A 832 31.38 -7.18 17.10
CA ALA A 832 31.46 -8.60 17.38
C ALA A 832 32.05 -9.36 16.19
N LYS A 833 33.00 -10.26 16.47
CA LYS A 833 33.48 -11.25 15.53
C LYS A 833 32.30 -12.04 14.98
N ASP A 834 32.32 -12.32 13.68
CA ASP A 834 31.25 -13.07 13.05
C ASP A 834 31.29 -14.56 13.42
N VAL A 835 32.51 -15.11 13.47
CA VAL A 835 32.80 -16.52 13.77
C VAL A 835 34.09 -16.58 14.60
N ILE A 836 34.20 -17.58 15.48
CA ILE A 836 35.46 -18.00 16.10
C ILE A 836 35.92 -19.28 15.39
N SER A 837 36.99 -19.19 14.61
CA SER A 837 37.49 -20.29 13.79
C SER A 837 38.21 -21.39 14.61
N TYR A 838 38.39 -22.58 14.01
CA TYR A 838 38.97 -23.76 14.67
C TYR A 838 40.43 -23.61 15.14
N ARG A 839 41.17 -22.61 14.63
CA ARG A 839 42.59 -22.43 14.91
C ARG A 839 42.80 -21.16 15.74
N THR A 840 43.52 -21.30 16.84
CA THR A 840 44.02 -20.21 17.70
C THR A 840 45.07 -19.31 17.03
N ALA A 841 45.23 -19.37 15.70
CA ALA A 841 46.10 -18.44 14.98
C ALA A 841 45.40 -17.08 14.95
N THR A 842 45.98 -16.12 15.67
CA THR A 842 45.48 -14.78 15.98
C THR A 842 45.15 -13.86 14.80
N ASN A 843 45.12 -14.34 13.55
CA ASN A 843 44.98 -13.53 12.34
C ASN A 843 44.20 -14.23 11.20
N ASN A 844 43.11 -14.96 11.47
CA ASN A 844 42.20 -15.29 10.37
C ASN A 844 41.32 -14.08 10.08
N SER A 845 41.52 -13.43 8.93
CA SER A 845 40.82 -12.18 8.58
C SER A 845 39.30 -12.32 8.50
N GLN A 846 38.77 -13.55 8.36
CA GLN A 846 37.34 -13.83 8.27
C GLN A 846 36.60 -13.70 9.61
N ASP A 847 37.24 -14.01 10.74
CA ASP A 847 36.62 -13.93 12.08
C ASP A 847 36.24 -12.47 12.40
N PHE A 848 36.99 -11.52 11.85
CA PHE A 848 36.93 -10.09 12.13
C PHE A 848 36.08 -9.30 11.12
N LEU A 849 35.31 -9.96 10.26
CA LEU A 849 34.40 -9.29 9.34
C LEU A 849 33.20 -8.69 10.08
N LEU A 850 32.85 -7.44 9.78
CA LEU A 850 31.64 -6.82 10.31
C LEU A 850 30.42 -7.26 9.50
N ARG A 851 29.52 -8.02 10.16
CA ARG A 851 28.30 -8.60 9.61
C ARG A 851 27.11 -8.44 10.58
N PRO A 852 25.85 -8.51 10.12
CA PRO A 852 24.69 -8.28 10.97
C PRO A 852 24.30 -9.49 11.86
N ASN A 853 25.04 -10.60 11.80
CA ASN A 853 24.68 -11.88 12.44
C ASN A 853 24.51 -11.80 13.96
N LEU A 854 25.27 -10.92 14.62
CA LEU A 854 25.10 -10.61 16.05
C LEU A 854 23.63 -10.25 16.39
N LEU A 855 22.98 -9.48 15.52
CA LEU A 855 21.62 -8.96 15.76
C LEU A 855 20.59 -10.09 15.81
N ILE A 856 20.79 -11.15 15.04
CA ILE A 856 19.91 -12.33 15.03
C ILE A 856 19.94 -13.00 16.41
N GLY A 857 21.12 -13.38 16.88
CA GLY A 857 21.30 -14.05 18.17
C GLY A 857 20.93 -13.18 19.37
N LEU A 858 21.24 -11.88 19.32
CA LEU A 858 20.89 -10.93 20.39
C LEU A 858 19.39 -10.69 20.51
N SER A 859 18.63 -10.78 19.41
CA SER A 859 17.18 -10.53 19.43
C SER A 859 16.43 -11.43 20.42
N PHE A 860 16.92 -12.65 20.65
CA PHE A 860 16.34 -13.63 21.58
C PHE A 860 16.73 -13.40 23.05
N GLN A 861 17.70 -12.53 23.35
CA GLN A 861 18.21 -12.34 24.70
C GLN A 861 17.34 -11.38 25.53
N GLU A 862 17.53 -11.41 26.84
CA GLU A 862 16.99 -10.47 27.80
C GLU A 862 17.59 -9.05 27.63
N PRO A 863 16.81 -7.96 27.86
CA PRO A 863 17.29 -6.59 27.67
C PRO A 863 18.60 -6.24 28.39
N SER A 864 18.79 -6.75 29.61
CA SER A 864 20.00 -6.53 30.41
C SER A 864 21.26 -7.10 29.74
N PHE A 865 21.15 -8.24 29.07
CA PHE A 865 22.27 -8.85 28.35
C PHE A 865 22.53 -8.14 27.02
N ILE A 866 21.49 -7.79 26.27
CA ILE A 866 21.63 -7.03 25.01
C ILE A 866 22.37 -5.70 25.26
N LYS A 867 22.09 -5.04 26.40
CA LYS A 867 22.77 -3.80 26.79
C LYS A 867 24.29 -3.94 26.90
N LEU A 868 24.79 -5.13 27.21
CA LEU A 868 26.24 -5.40 27.23
C LEU A 868 26.87 -5.35 25.83
N PHE A 869 26.08 -5.46 24.77
CA PHE A 869 26.51 -5.39 23.36
C PHE A 869 26.05 -4.11 22.65
N GLU A 870 25.70 -3.05 23.39
CA GLU A 870 25.16 -1.81 22.83
C GLU A 870 26.10 -1.17 21.80
N ASP A 871 27.40 -1.05 22.10
CA ASP A 871 28.38 -0.45 21.19
C ASP A 871 28.49 -1.26 19.88
N GLU A 872 28.45 -2.59 19.97
CA GLU A 872 28.50 -3.48 18.80
C GLU A 872 27.23 -3.40 17.94
N ILE A 873 26.06 -3.28 18.57
CA ILE A 873 24.78 -3.05 17.87
C ILE A 873 24.82 -1.71 17.13
N LEU A 874 25.24 -0.64 17.79
CA LEU A 874 25.31 0.69 17.20
C LEU A 874 26.33 0.74 16.06
N THR A 875 27.43 0.01 16.17
CA THR A 875 28.41 -0.16 15.08
C THR A 875 27.80 -0.87 13.87
N CYS A 876 26.96 -1.90 14.07
CA CYS A 876 26.22 -2.52 12.97
C CYS A 876 25.32 -1.49 12.26
N TYR A 877 24.55 -0.69 13.01
CA TYR A 877 23.68 0.33 12.39
C TYR A 877 24.45 1.47 11.73
N ALA A 878 25.63 1.82 12.24
CA ALA A 878 26.46 2.89 11.67
C ALA A 878 27.06 2.50 10.31
N HIS A 879 27.35 1.21 10.09
CA HIS A 879 28.09 0.75 8.90
C HIS A 879 27.30 -0.16 7.96
N LEU A 880 26.22 -0.77 8.43
CA LEU A 880 25.43 -1.74 7.66
C LEU A 880 24.00 -1.25 7.35
N GLN A 881 23.54 -0.15 7.95
CA GLN A 881 22.19 0.40 7.72
C GLN A 881 22.28 1.80 7.13
N ASP A 882 22.00 1.96 5.83
CA ASP A 882 22.01 3.28 5.21
C ASP A 882 20.71 4.03 5.50
N ARG A 883 20.74 5.36 5.31
CA ARG A 883 19.66 6.26 5.66
C ARG A 883 18.29 5.85 5.12
N PHE A 884 18.22 5.28 3.92
CA PHE A 884 16.97 4.88 3.25
C PHE A 884 16.76 3.36 3.19
N SER A 885 17.71 2.57 3.69
CA SER A 885 17.62 1.11 3.66
C SER A 885 16.52 0.57 4.56
N ILE A 886 15.84 -0.47 4.08
CA ILE A 886 14.91 -1.29 4.88
C ILE A 886 15.56 -2.59 5.38
N GLY A 887 16.72 -2.95 4.83
CA GLY A 887 17.52 -4.11 5.26
C GLY A 887 18.89 -3.73 5.86
N MET A 888 19.64 -4.74 6.28
CA MET A 888 21.03 -4.62 6.74
C MET A 888 21.98 -5.18 5.69
N LYS A 889 23.02 -4.44 5.32
CA LYS A 889 24.12 -4.96 4.49
C LYS A 889 24.72 -6.20 5.14
N THR A 890 24.86 -7.26 4.35
CA THR A 890 25.38 -8.54 4.84
C THR A 890 26.88 -8.55 5.10
N LEU A 891 27.62 -7.57 4.56
CA LEU A 891 29.04 -7.34 4.76
C LEU A 891 29.31 -5.83 4.75
N ALA A 892 30.23 -5.36 5.59
CA ALA A 892 30.56 -3.94 5.65
C ALA A 892 31.21 -3.42 4.34
N PRO A 893 30.88 -2.19 3.89
CA PRO A 893 31.39 -1.62 2.63
C PRO A 893 32.91 -1.48 2.52
N PHE A 894 33.62 -1.46 3.64
CA PHE A 894 35.07 -1.36 3.69
C PHE A 894 35.80 -2.71 3.61
N GLU A 895 35.07 -3.83 3.56
CA GLU A 895 35.65 -5.16 3.39
C GLU A 895 35.84 -5.48 1.90
N THR A 896 36.93 -6.18 1.56
CA THR A 896 37.38 -6.35 0.17
C THR A 896 36.40 -7.07 -0.75
N ARG A 897 35.55 -7.94 -0.21
CA ARG A 897 34.57 -8.72 -0.98
C ARG A 897 33.18 -8.08 -1.01
N TYR A 898 33.04 -6.85 -0.53
CA TYR A 898 31.76 -6.16 -0.51
C TYR A 898 31.24 -5.91 -1.93
N THR A 899 30.09 -6.51 -2.23
CA THR A 899 29.40 -6.43 -3.51
C THR A 899 27.90 -6.25 -3.26
N PRO A 900 27.35 -5.03 -3.38
CA PRO A 900 25.99 -4.74 -2.94
C PRO A 900 24.89 -5.16 -3.92
N TRP A 901 25.27 -5.70 -5.08
CA TRP A 901 24.35 -6.08 -6.15
C TRP A 901 24.27 -7.59 -6.26
N TYR A 902 23.08 -8.14 -6.05
CA TYR A 902 22.75 -9.53 -6.31
C TYR A 902 22.03 -9.67 -7.65
N ASN A 903 22.62 -10.46 -8.54
CA ASN A 903 21.98 -10.93 -9.75
C ASN A 903 22.36 -12.41 -9.94
N ASN A 904 21.37 -13.29 -9.90
CA ASN A 904 21.63 -14.73 -9.98
C ASN A 904 22.06 -15.19 -11.39
N ASP A 905 21.84 -14.36 -12.40
CA ASP A 905 22.18 -14.61 -13.81
C ASP A 905 23.49 -13.92 -14.23
N ASP A 906 24.17 -13.20 -13.31
CA ASP A 906 25.43 -12.55 -13.62
C ASP A 906 26.54 -13.59 -13.88
N MET A 907 27.42 -13.29 -14.85
CA MET A 907 28.53 -14.13 -15.29
C MET A 907 29.81 -13.32 -15.51
N THR A 908 29.91 -12.13 -14.90
CA THR A 908 30.99 -11.16 -15.19
C THR A 908 32.24 -11.31 -14.33
N SER A 909 32.11 -11.77 -13.08
CA SER A 909 33.23 -11.81 -12.13
C SER A 909 33.13 -12.98 -11.16
N PHE A 910 34.22 -13.29 -10.47
CA PHE A 910 34.24 -14.31 -9.41
C PHE A 910 33.29 -13.95 -8.26
N GLU A 911 33.22 -12.67 -7.90
CA GLU A 911 32.45 -12.11 -6.80
C GLU A 911 30.94 -12.04 -7.06
N THR A 912 30.52 -11.98 -8.33
CA THR A 912 29.11 -11.84 -8.71
C THR A 912 28.56 -13.05 -9.47
N GLY A 913 29.41 -13.84 -10.11
CA GLY A 913 29.01 -14.94 -11.00
C GLY A 913 28.04 -15.93 -10.35
N ASN A 914 26.89 -16.17 -10.98
CA ASN A 914 25.75 -16.94 -10.46
C ASN A 914 25.25 -16.46 -9.09
N GLY A 915 25.29 -15.15 -8.85
CA GLY A 915 24.80 -14.54 -7.62
C GLY A 915 25.68 -14.77 -6.40
N PHE A 916 26.99 -14.96 -6.59
CA PHE A 916 27.94 -15.20 -5.49
C PHE A 916 27.96 -14.07 -4.43
N SER A 917 27.47 -12.89 -4.78
CA SER A 917 27.30 -11.73 -3.91
C SER A 917 26.14 -11.83 -2.90
N TYR A 918 25.29 -12.87 -2.94
CA TYR A 918 24.03 -12.97 -2.18
C TYR A 918 24.10 -12.56 -0.70
N HIS A 919 25.19 -12.91 -0.01
CA HIS A 919 25.46 -12.53 1.39
C HIS A 919 26.76 -11.73 1.56
N ASN A 920 27.25 -11.06 0.53
CA ASN A 920 28.49 -10.27 0.60
C ASN A 920 28.24 -8.79 0.31
N GLY A 921 27.07 -8.26 0.63
CA GLY A 921 26.77 -6.85 0.44
C GLY A 921 25.28 -6.50 0.37
N PRO A 922 24.41 -7.30 -0.29
CA PRO A 922 22.99 -7.01 -0.38
C PRO A 922 22.37 -6.83 1.01
N GLU A 923 21.27 -6.07 1.04
CA GLU A 923 20.63 -5.60 2.25
C GLU A 923 19.47 -6.52 2.63
N TRP A 924 19.62 -7.28 3.72
CA TRP A 924 18.66 -8.28 4.13
C TRP A 924 17.68 -7.75 5.18
N VAL A 925 16.38 -7.88 4.91
CA VAL A 925 15.33 -7.25 5.72
C VAL A 925 15.16 -7.93 7.07
N HIS A 926 15.23 -9.26 7.14
CA HIS A 926 15.08 -9.98 8.42
C HIS A 926 16.19 -9.62 9.43
N CYS A 927 17.41 -9.37 8.96
CA CYS A 927 18.52 -8.92 9.80
C CYS A 927 18.19 -7.57 10.46
N ASN A 928 17.54 -6.67 9.72
CA ASN A 928 17.09 -5.40 10.25
C ASN A 928 15.92 -5.57 11.23
N GLY A 929 14.94 -6.42 10.93
CA GLY A 929 13.85 -6.74 11.85
C GLY A 929 14.36 -7.29 13.19
N ARG A 930 15.34 -8.21 13.16
CA ARG A 930 16.03 -8.71 14.36
C ARG A 930 16.83 -7.61 15.09
N GLY A 931 17.45 -6.71 14.32
CA GLY A 931 18.08 -5.51 14.84
C GLY A 931 17.11 -4.55 15.53
N LEU A 932 15.88 -4.39 15.01
CA LEU A 932 14.85 -3.52 15.59
C LEU A 932 14.41 -4.02 16.97
N ILE A 933 14.28 -5.34 17.14
CA ILE A 933 14.06 -5.98 18.45
C ILE A 933 15.16 -5.56 19.43
N CYS A 934 16.42 -5.61 18.99
CA CYS A 934 17.56 -5.21 19.83
C CYS A 934 17.46 -3.74 20.21
N LEU A 935 17.29 -2.83 19.25
CA LEU A 935 17.20 -1.38 19.48
C LEU A 935 16.09 -1.03 20.47
N LYS A 936 14.91 -1.63 20.32
CA LYS A 936 13.78 -1.39 21.21
C LYS A 936 14.08 -1.87 22.63
N LYS A 937 14.65 -3.08 22.79
CA LYS A 937 15.06 -3.61 24.11
C LYS A 937 16.13 -2.77 24.82
N ILE A 938 16.99 -2.05 24.09
CA ILE A 938 17.99 -1.13 24.67
C ILE A 938 17.58 0.35 24.64
N ASN A 939 16.32 0.64 24.28
CA ASN A 939 15.73 1.98 24.22
C ASN A 939 16.45 2.97 23.29
N LYS A 940 16.82 2.53 22.08
CA LYS A 940 17.38 3.36 20.99
C LYS A 940 16.32 3.75 19.97
N MET A 941 15.34 4.52 20.45
CA MET A 941 14.12 4.83 19.70
C MET A 941 14.35 5.73 18.48
N ASP A 942 15.38 6.57 18.49
CA ASP A 942 15.73 7.44 17.36
C ASP A 942 16.11 6.64 16.10
N VAL A 943 16.91 5.58 16.26
CA VAL A 943 17.30 4.68 15.18
C VAL A 943 16.13 3.78 14.79
N TYR A 944 15.40 3.27 15.78
CA TYR A 944 14.24 2.40 15.58
C TYR A 944 13.15 3.07 14.74
N GLU A 945 12.72 4.29 15.11
CA GLU A 945 11.67 5.02 14.40
C GLU A 945 12.11 5.42 12.98
N ARG A 946 13.38 5.81 12.79
CA ARG A 946 13.91 6.10 11.44
C ARG A 946 13.71 4.92 10.50
N VAL A 947 14.07 3.72 10.95
CA VAL A 947 13.97 2.50 10.13
C VAL A 947 12.51 2.13 9.88
N LEU A 948 11.62 2.23 10.88
CA LEU A 948 10.19 1.99 10.68
C LEU A 948 9.56 2.94 9.67
N VAL A 949 9.98 4.21 9.64
CA VAL A 949 9.53 5.18 8.62
C VAL A 949 9.92 4.73 7.22
N ASN A 950 11.13 4.20 7.03
CA ASN A 950 11.56 3.67 5.73
C ASN A 950 10.74 2.44 5.32
N ILE A 951 10.49 1.53 6.26
CA ILE A 951 9.66 0.33 6.03
C ILE A 951 8.23 0.74 5.65
N ARG A 952 7.62 1.68 6.37
CA ARG A 952 6.29 2.22 6.04
C ARG A 952 6.25 2.82 4.65
N ARG A 953 7.24 3.66 4.32
CA ARG A 953 7.36 4.26 2.99
C ARG A 953 7.48 3.20 1.89
N HIS A 954 8.25 2.13 2.12
CA HIS A 954 8.36 1.02 1.17
C HIS A 954 7.02 0.32 0.96
N MET A 955 6.34 -0.07 2.05
CA MET A 955 5.00 -0.70 2.00
C MET A 955 3.94 0.16 1.30
N ASP A 956 4.03 1.48 1.43
CA ASP A 956 3.11 2.42 0.78
C ASP A 956 3.41 2.59 -0.73
N LEU A 957 4.68 2.56 -1.14
CA LEU A 957 5.10 2.76 -2.54
C LEU A 957 4.95 1.53 -3.43
N HIS A 958 5.07 0.32 -2.88
CA HIS A 958 5.10 -0.94 -3.65
C HIS A 958 3.74 -1.66 -3.69
N CYS A 959 2.62 -0.94 -3.55
CA CYS A 959 1.28 -1.49 -3.72
C CYS A 959 0.75 -1.18 -5.13
N ASN A 960 0.70 -2.18 -6.03
CA ASN A 960 0.16 -2.01 -7.38
C ASN A 960 -0.95 -3.04 -7.68
N VAL A 961 -2.17 -2.54 -7.90
CA VAL A 961 -3.29 -3.33 -8.43
C VAL A 961 -2.86 -4.00 -9.74
N ASN A 962 -3.20 -5.29 -9.91
CA ASN A 962 -2.83 -6.20 -11.01
C ASN A 962 -1.42 -6.81 -10.99
N VAL A 963 -0.45 -6.27 -10.24
CA VAL A 963 0.98 -6.65 -10.44
C VAL A 963 1.68 -7.08 -9.15
N ASP A 964 1.41 -6.43 -8.02
CA ASP A 964 2.27 -6.56 -6.84
C ASP A 964 1.52 -6.69 -5.52
N TYR A 965 2.17 -7.31 -4.53
CA TYR A 965 1.64 -7.50 -3.20
C TYR A 965 2.23 -6.47 -2.24
N ARG A 966 1.40 -5.84 -1.41
CA ARG A 966 1.89 -4.99 -0.32
C ARG A 966 2.60 -5.86 0.73
N SER A 967 3.92 -5.97 0.63
CA SER A 967 4.74 -6.80 1.52
C SER A 967 6.19 -6.31 1.63
N LEU A 968 7.01 -7.04 2.41
CA LEU A 968 8.44 -6.81 2.54
C LEU A 968 9.24 -7.89 1.78
N PRO A 969 10.24 -7.47 0.98
CA PRO A 969 11.07 -8.40 0.24
C PRO A 969 12.03 -9.15 1.18
N GLU A 970 12.61 -10.23 0.66
CA GLU A 970 13.69 -10.96 1.32
C GLU A 970 14.93 -10.07 1.51
N LEU A 971 15.33 -9.41 0.42
CA LEU A 971 16.48 -8.53 0.37
C LEU A 971 16.29 -7.40 -0.66
N THR A 972 17.05 -6.34 -0.46
CA THR A 972 17.21 -5.23 -1.40
C THR A 972 18.66 -5.14 -1.86
N GLN A 973 18.89 -4.43 -2.96
CA GLN A 973 20.24 -4.03 -3.35
C GLN A 973 20.74 -2.90 -2.42
N ALA A 974 21.75 -2.13 -2.84
CA ALA A 974 22.18 -0.94 -2.13
C ALA A 974 21.05 0.09 -1.97
N ASN A 975 20.94 0.70 -0.78
CA ASN A 975 20.03 1.82 -0.51
C ASN A 975 18.54 1.50 -0.79
N ALA A 976 18.09 0.28 -0.44
CA ALA A 976 16.73 -0.20 -0.70
C ALA A 976 16.32 -0.28 -2.18
N ASP A 977 17.26 -0.29 -3.12
CA ASP A 977 16.92 -0.50 -4.54
C ASP A 977 16.38 -1.92 -4.78
N ILE A 978 15.46 -2.06 -5.74
CA ILE A 978 14.70 -3.29 -5.95
C ILE A 978 15.65 -4.40 -6.44
N CYS A 979 15.58 -5.55 -5.79
CA CYS A 979 16.24 -6.75 -6.28
C CYS A 979 15.23 -7.64 -7.02
N ILE A 980 15.36 -7.76 -8.36
CA ILE A 980 14.45 -8.56 -9.20
C ILE A 980 14.47 -10.05 -8.87
N ASN A 981 15.60 -10.58 -8.34
CA ASN A 981 15.73 -11.97 -7.93
C ASN A 981 15.32 -12.21 -6.46
N SER A 982 14.83 -11.18 -5.74
CA SER A 982 14.36 -11.31 -4.36
C SER A 982 12.93 -11.84 -4.33
N CYS A 983 12.56 -12.61 -3.31
CA CYS A 983 11.15 -12.78 -2.99
C CYS A 983 10.51 -11.41 -2.72
N LEU A 984 9.29 -11.20 -3.21
CA LEU A 984 8.49 -9.99 -3.01
C LEU A 984 7.91 -9.94 -1.59
N SER A 985 7.64 -11.11 -1.01
CA SER A 985 7.11 -11.27 0.34
C SER A 985 7.87 -12.39 1.05
N GLN A 986 8.45 -12.12 2.22
CA GLN A 986 9.23 -13.10 2.98
C GLN A 986 8.81 -13.18 4.46
N SER A 987 8.54 -14.40 4.92
CA SER A 987 8.16 -14.77 6.28
C SER A 987 9.11 -14.27 7.38
N TRP A 988 10.43 -14.43 7.25
CA TRP A 988 11.38 -13.95 8.25
C TRP A 988 11.52 -12.43 8.25
N ALA A 989 11.23 -11.76 7.13
CA ALA A 989 11.32 -10.31 7.01
C ALA A 989 10.11 -9.68 7.69
N LEU A 990 8.91 -10.09 7.28
CA LEU A 990 7.65 -9.69 7.91
C LEU A 990 7.61 -10.09 9.39
N GLY A 991 7.95 -11.34 9.70
CA GLY A 991 7.92 -11.90 11.05
C GLY A 991 8.82 -11.16 12.02
N SER A 992 10.07 -10.89 11.65
CA SER A 992 11.01 -10.20 12.54
C SER A 992 10.65 -8.73 12.77
N VAL A 993 10.19 -8.01 11.74
CA VAL A 993 9.73 -6.61 11.89
C VAL A 993 8.46 -6.56 12.73
N LEU A 994 7.48 -7.44 12.47
CA LEU A 994 6.24 -7.48 13.23
C LEU A 994 6.50 -7.84 14.70
N GLN A 995 7.39 -8.81 14.97
CA GLN A 995 7.82 -9.13 16.32
C GLN A 995 8.45 -7.90 17.01
N ALA A 996 9.31 -7.13 16.33
CA ALA A 996 9.87 -5.90 16.90
C ALA A 996 8.80 -4.88 17.31
N MET A 997 7.71 -4.78 16.55
CA MET A 997 6.61 -3.88 16.87
C MET A 997 5.78 -4.37 18.07
N THR A 998 5.63 -5.69 18.25
CA THR A 998 4.76 -6.27 19.29
C THR A 998 5.45 -6.60 20.61
N ILE A 999 6.79 -6.69 20.66
CA ILE A 999 7.49 -6.88 21.94
C ILE A 999 7.19 -5.72 22.90
N LYS A 1000 7.01 -6.05 24.18
CA LYS A 1000 6.72 -5.08 25.25
C LYS A 1000 7.97 -4.42 25.81
#